data_AF-A0A2D6HIC1-F1
#
_entry.id   AF-A0A2D6HIC1-F1
#
_cell.length_a   1.000
_cell.length_b   1.000
_cell.length_c   1.000
_cell.angle_alpha   90.00
_cell.angle_beta   90.00
_cell.angle_gamma   90.00
#
_symmetry.space_group_name_H-M   'P 1'
#
loop_
_entity.id
_entity.type
_entity.pdbx_description
1 polymer ?
#
loop_
_entity_poly.entity_id
_entity_poly.type
_entity_poly.pdbx_seq_one_letter_code
_entity_poly.pdbx_strand_id
1 'polypeptide(L)'
;MLRPATFLVIALSTATGFAQYQGIAPTQRPKPVYIYLFSHTEDHINLDRSEERFERVLPMLEGLHASYPQYGPQACFQFYGADSETLSFGTIHDITTARDAGVLSLGYHGAHEPTYSNNPIALLNYPTATWSEIQVAMELHLNAHRHLYLGDINPLFHGALKKTRNVFGSMLAVSGLDEFDPAKAHAVDATEPEAILFGYSAHIPNPPPNYMDGIAAFSELLSPTPDHVRQMFWARHHLRVSATDGTGNFDSRGMDGVAHLEDTIATLDRSRTNLLKMSIAGKTIYALQSPTGYAYNHPDDPDLPPWLIRPQADIDANYQNIQEVLDWLVQSFFPANPGSRFVSVDALQSAFTSLNGQSLSRVELLDFAHDLLDGWGGATPAPPPAFVTSGERYLSLCDMTQCLVGMLAGYGGSLPASVPLGRAIGPLNAALPSLIPPQVAATDLLAAAAALDPALNSTAWAETPGYVVPSYLSVGSVQVNAAEFLYLCASLFVDLAEGGSPSTVQAPSCAMLDPLVEAAQDMVGDLRDKWPYLDWDLKPAILSGFPAQLAADAPPRAGATLTVSLTDDPGTHATLVAAAHRASLPLSDVGRPTLDPWGAQEFPILSLGESCTGSWRLEIPRDYRGPLHLQALCENGDGVELTPVLSLRVR
;
A
#
# COMPACT_ATOMS: atom_id res chain seq x y z
N MET A 1 -85.67 -2.63 13.45
CA MET A 1 -86.17 -3.67 12.52
C MET A 1 -86.54 -3.00 11.19
N LEU A 2 -86.15 -3.64 10.08
CA LEU A 2 -86.64 -3.50 8.69
C LEU A 2 -86.12 -2.34 7.80
N ARG A 3 -85.70 -2.79 6.60
CA ARG A 3 -85.26 -2.22 5.28
C ARG A 3 -86.03 -0.98 4.75
N PRO A 4 -85.59 -0.23 3.69
CA PRO A 4 -85.00 -0.73 2.42
C PRO A 4 -83.99 0.14 1.57
N ALA A 5 -83.45 -0.51 0.51
CA ALA A 5 -83.00 -0.09 -0.85
C ALA A 5 -81.89 0.98 -1.03
N THR A 6 -80.70 0.73 -1.60
CA THR A 6 -80.23 0.19 -2.91
C THR A 6 -80.32 1.16 -4.10
N PHE A 7 -79.17 1.72 -4.47
CA PHE A 7 -78.77 2.15 -5.83
C PHE A 7 -77.23 2.15 -5.88
N LEU A 8 -76.59 1.34 -6.74
CA LEU A 8 -75.52 1.81 -7.65
C LEU A 8 -75.18 0.73 -8.69
N VAL A 9 -74.91 1.23 -9.89
CA VAL A 9 -74.84 0.58 -11.19
C VAL A 9 -73.46 -0.06 -11.46
N ILE A 10 -73.50 -1.09 -12.29
CA ILE A 10 -72.44 -2.02 -12.70
C ILE A 10 -71.40 -1.38 -13.62
N ALA A 11 -70.16 -1.84 -13.44
CA ALA A 11 -68.94 -1.52 -14.15
C ALA A 11 -68.85 -2.09 -15.57
N LEU A 12 -68.17 -1.36 -16.46
CA LEU A 12 -67.39 -1.91 -17.57
C LEU A 12 -66.48 -0.83 -18.15
N SER A 13 -65.16 -0.95 -17.95
CA SER A 13 -64.14 -0.22 -18.71
C SER A 13 -62.84 -1.03 -18.71
N THR A 14 -62.41 -1.37 -19.91
CA THR A 14 -61.16 -2.03 -20.28
C THR A 14 -59.96 -1.13 -19.96
N ALA A 15 -59.02 -1.62 -19.13
CA ALA A 15 -57.71 -0.99 -18.92
C ALA A 15 -56.62 -1.85 -19.58
N THR A 16 -55.98 -1.28 -20.59
CA THR A 16 -54.73 -1.73 -21.18
C THR A 16 -53.63 -1.70 -20.11
N GLY A 17 -53.08 -2.86 -19.77
CA GLY A 17 -51.93 -2.97 -18.86
C GLY A 17 -50.65 -2.53 -19.57
N PHE A 18 -50.14 -1.35 -19.24
CA PHE A 18 -48.71 -1.10 -19.32
C PHE A 18 -48.06 -1.84 -18.16
N ALA A 19 -47.41 -2.96 -18.45
CA ALA A 19 -46.47 -3.57 -17.53
C ALA A 19 -45.33 -2.56 -17.32
N GLN A 20 -45.29 -1.93 -16.15
CA GLN A 20 -44.09 -1.26 -15.68
C GLN A 20 -43.02 -2.34 -15.59
N TYR A 21 -42.08 -2.30 -16.52
CA TYR A 21 -40.81 -2.98 -16.40
C TYR A 21 -40.10 -2.33 -15.21
N GLN A 22 -40.32 -2.87 -14.01
CA GLN A 22 -39.40 -2.63 -12.90
C GLN A 22 -38.11 -3.32 -13.32
N GLY A 23 -37.20 -2.55 -13.90
CA GLY A 23 -35.83 -2.99 -14.10
C GLY A 23 -35.33 -3.50 -12.75
N ILE A 24 -35.03 -4.79 -12.68
CA ILE A 24 -34.27 -5.36 -11.58
C ILE A 24 -32.97 -4.56 -11.59
N ALA A 25 -32.73 -3.74 -10.56
CA ALA A 25 -31.44 -3.08 -10.40
C ALA A 25 -30.36 -4.17 -10.53
N PRO A 26 -29.35 -4.00 -11.42
CA PRO A 26 -28.34 -5.02 -11.59
C PRO A 26 -27.76 -5.34 -10.22
N THR A 27 -27.84 -6.60 -9.81
CA THR A 27 -27.19 -7.08 -8.58
C THR A 27 -25.72 -6.71 -8.72
N GLN A 28 -25.27 -5.75 -7.90
CA GLN A 28 -23.89 -5.28 -7.91
C GLN A 28 -22.97 -6.49 -7.78
N ARG A 29 -22.13 -6.72 -8.79
CA ARG A 29 -21.24 -7.87 -8.77
C ARG A 29 -20.30 -7.75 -7.57
N PRO A 30 -20.05 -8.85 -6.83
CA PRO A 30 -19.05 -8.86 -5.76
C PRO A 30 -17.71 -8.32 -6.27
N LYS A 31 -17.12 -7.33 -5.58
CA LYS A 31 -15.79 -6.80 -5.91
C LYS A 31 -14.71 -7.89 -5.73
N PRO A 32 -13.55 -7.81 -6.40
CA PRO A 32 -12.52 -8.85 -6.37
C PRO A 32 -11.94 -9.13 -4.97
N VAL A 33 -11.43 -10.36 -4.79
CA VAL A 33 -10.57 -10.75 -3.67
C VAL A 33 -9.17 -11.04 -4.21
N TYR A 34 -8.20 -10.30 -3.74
CA TYR A 34 -6.79 -10.52 -4.05
C TYR A 34 -6.15 -11.40 -2.98
N ILE A 35 -5.34 -12.37 -3.41
CA ILE A 35 -4.64 -13.29 -2.53
C ILE A 35 -3.15 -12.94 -2.52
N TYR A 36 -2.66 -12.39 -1.42
CA TYR A 36 -1.23 -12.17 -1.19
C TYR A 36 -0.63 -13.40 -0.52
N LEU A 37 0.07 -14.23 -1.30
CA LEU A 37 0.79 -15.39 -0.79
C LEU A 37 2.05 -14.93 -0.07
N PHE A 38 2.22 -15.34 1.18
CA PHE A 38 3.40 -14.97 1.95
C PHE A 38 3.93 -16.12 2.80
N SER A 39 5.15 -15.98 3.29
CA SER A 39 5.67 -16.73 4.42
C SER A 39 6.79 -15.94 5.09
N HIS A 40 6.96 -16.11 6.39
CA HIS A 40 8.19 -15.74 7.08
C HIS A 40 8.94 -16.99 7.53
N THR A 41 10.26 -16.95 7.46
CA THR A 41 11.13 -18.04 7.88
C THR A 41 11.47 -17.79 9.34
N GLU A 42 10.89 -18.60 10.23
CA GLU A 42 11.07 -18.44 11.67
C GLU A 42 11.70 -19.68 12.31
N ASP A 43 12.72 -20.22 11.65
CA ASP A 43 13.48 -21.37 12.11
C ASP A 43 14.83 -21.51 11.38
N HIS A 44 15.87 -20.87 11.92
CA HIS A 44 17.25 -21.00 11.46
C HIS A 44 18.00 -22.16 12.15
N ILE A 45 17.29 -23.06 12.84
CA ILE A 45 17.84 -24.01 13.79
C ILE A 45 17.54 -25.44 13.35
N ASN A 46 16.27 -25.76 13.15
CA ASN A 46 15.82 -27.07 12.68
C ASN A 46 15.88 -27.13 11.15
N LEU A 47 17.09 -27.02 10.60
CA LEU A 47 17.34 -26.72 9.19
C LEU A 47 16.66 -27.72 8.25
N ASP A 48 16.79 -29.03 8.47
CA ASP A 48 16.18 -30.05 7.60
C ASP A 48 14.67 -29.80 7.41
N ARG A 49 13.96 -29.39 8.47
CA ARG A 49 12.52 -29.10 8.43
C ARG A 49 12.22 -27.72 7.89
N SER A 50 13.08 -26.75 8.18
CA SER A 50 12.96 -25.39 7.66
C SER A 50 13.12 -25.39 6.13
N GLU A 51 14.11 -26.13 5.62
CA GLU A 51 14.43 -26.28 4.20
C GLU A 51 13.38 -27.11 3.45
N GLU A 52 12.85 -28.19 4.05
CA GLU A 52 11.75 -29.00 3.49
C GLU A 52 10.56 -28.12 3.03
N ARG A 53 10.29 -27.00 3.72
CA ARG A 53 9.22 -26.08 3.34
C ARG A 53 9.42 -25.48 1.95
N PHE A 54 10.65 -25.09 1.61
CA PHE A 54 10.95 -24.53 0.30
C PHE A 54 10.97 -25.62 -0.76
N GLU A 55 11.59 -26.76 -0.46
CA GLU A 55 11.67 -27.91 -1.36
C GLU A 55 10.29 -28.40 -1.80
N ARG A 56 9.30 -28.34 -0.91
CA ARG A 56 7.92 -28.79 -1.22
C ARG A 56 7.04 -27.70 -1.80
N VAL A 57 7.16 -26.43 -1.36
CA VAL A 57 6.26 -25.35 -1.80
C VAL A 57 6.70 -24.70 -3.11
N LEU A 58 8.01 -24.57 -3.36
CA LEU A 58 8.51 -23.96 -4.60
C LEU A 58 7.99 -24.67 -5.87
N PRO A 59 8.03 -26.02 -5.98
CA PRO A 59 7.47 -26.70 -7.14
C PRO A 59 5.96 -26.49 -7.33
N MET A 60 5.21 -26.28 -6.24
CA MET A 60 3.78 -25.97 -6.32
C MET A 60 3.57 -24.60 -7.00
N LEU A 61 4.32 -23.59 -6.56
CA LEU A 61 4.26 -22.24 -7.12
C LEU A 61 4.73 -22.20 -8.58
N GLU A 62 5.83 -22.89 -8.91
CA GLU A 62 6.33 -23.01 -10.27
C GLU A 62 5.30 -23.67 -11.20
N GLY A 63 4.66 -24.75 -10.72
CA GLY A 63 3.59 -25.44 -11.45
C GLY A 63 2.39 -24.53 -11.74
N LEU A 64 1.96 -23.74 -10.76
CA LEU A 64 0.90 -22.75 -10.94
C LEU A 64 1.32 -21.64 -11.90
N HIS A 65 2.54 -21.13 -11.76
CA HIS A 65 3.07 -20.06 -12.60
C HIS A 65 3.15 -20.47 -14.07
N ALA A 66 3.56 -21.71 -14.35
CA ALA A 66 3.55 -22.26 -15.70
C ALA A 66 2.13 -22.52 -16.24
N SER A 67 1.22 -23.01 -15.40
CA SER A 67 -0.10 -23.49 -15.84
C SER A 67 -1.18 -22.41 -15.88
N TYR A 68 -1.05 -21.40 -15.02
CA TYR A 68 -2.04 -20.34 -14.80
C TYR A 68 -1.42 -18.94 -14.73
N PRO A 69 -0.56 -18.54 -15.68
CA PRO A 69 0.13 -17.24 -15.65
C PRO A 69 -0.84 -16.05 -15.61
N GLN A 70 -2.07 -16.21 -16.12
CA GLN A 70 -3.09 -15.16 -16.08
C GLN A 70 -3.52 -14.74 -14.66
N TYR A 71 -3.32 -15.58 -13.65
CA TYR A 71 -3.65 -15.27 -12.26
C TYR A 71 -2.45 -14.73 -11.47
N GLY A 72 -1.28 -14.56 -12.11
CA GLY A 72 -0.07 -14.00 -11.51
C GLY A 72 0.42 -14.70 -10.23
N PRO A 73 0.45 -16.05 -10.16
CA PRO A 73 0.90 -16.74 -8.95
C PRO A 73 2.36 -16.41 -8.64
N GLN A 74 2.55 -15.77 -7.49
CA GLN A 74 3.85 -15.41 -6.93
C GLN A 74 3.67 -15.29 -5.41
N ALA A 75 4.68 -15.70 -4.64
CA ALA A 75 4.66 -15.57 -3.19
C ALA A 75 5.82 -14.68 -2.70
N CYS A 76 5.63 -14.04 -1.55
CA CYS A 76 6.71 -13.34 -0.85
C CYS A 76 7.26 -14.18 0.30
N PHE A 77 8.53 -14.57 0.24
CA PHE A 77 9.22 -15.21 1.36
C PHE A 77 10.09 -14.19 2.10
N GLN A 78 9.80 -13.99 3.37
CA GLN A 78 10.53 -13.07 4.24
C GLN A 78 11.53 -13.84 5.10
N PHE A 79 12.79 -13.41 5.07
CA PHE A 79 13.90 -14.07 5.76
C PHE A 79 14.40 -13.31 6.97
N TYR A 80 14.92 -14.05 7.96
CA TYR A 80 15.78 -13.50 8.99
C TYR A 80 17.22 -13.40 8.52
N GLY A 81 17.99 -12.52 9.17
CA GLY A 81 19.45 -12.51 9.04
C GLY A 81 20.05 -13.87 9.33
N ALA A 82 19.55 -14.54 10.38
CA ALA A 82 20.00 -15.87 10.77
C ALA A 82 19.78 -16.93 9.66
N ASP A 83 18.64 -16.92 8.97
CA ASP A 83 18.38 -17.86 7.89
C ASP A 83 19.38 -17.70 6.74
N SER A 84 19.77 -16.46 6.43
CA SER A 84 20.78 -16.18 5.41
C SER A 84 22.19 -16.67 5.76
N GLU A 85 22.42 -17.08 7.01
CA GLU A 85 23.67 -17.66 7.49
C GLU A 85 23.62 -19.19 7.59
N THR A 86 22.45 -19.76 7.81
CA THR A 86 22.30 -21.18 8.13
C THR A 86 21.74 -22.03 7.00
N LEU A 87 20.98 -21.45 6.07
CA LEU A 87 20.43 -22.20 4.93
C LEU A 87 21.53 -22.78 4.05
N SER A 88 21.28 -23.99 3.55
CA SER A 88 22.19 -24.70 2.66
C SER A 88 22.34 -23.97 1.31
N PHE A 89 23.49 -24.17 0.66
CA PHE A 89 23.75 -23.58 -0.65
C PHE A 89 22.72 -24.03 -1.70
N GLY A 90 22.22 -25.27 -1.61
CA GLY A 90 21.19 -25.79 -2.50
C GLY A 90 19.88 -25.01 -2.35
N THR A 91 19.39 -24.87 -1.11
CA THR A 91 18.16 -24.11 -0.83
C THR A 91 18.28 -22.64 -1.24
N ILE A 92 19.42 -21.99 -0.97
CA ILE A 92 19.66 -20.61 -1.43
C ILE A 92 19.62 -20.52 -2.95
N HIS A 93 20.22 -21.49 -3.65
CA HIS A 93 20.19 -21.54 -5.11
C HIS A 93 18.76 -21.69 -5.65
N ASP A 94 17.95 -22.56 -5.04
CA ASP A 94 16.56 -22.78 -5.46
C ASP A 94 15.70 -21.53 -5.22
N ILE A 95 15.83 -20.90 -4.06
CA ILE A 95 15.12 -19.64 -3.74
C ILE A 95 15.49 -18.52 -4.72
N THR A 96 16.79 -18.34 -4.98
CA THR A 96 17.25 -17.27 -5.89
C THR A 96 16.88 -17.56 -7.34
N THR A 97 16.85 -18.83 -7.76
CA THR A 97 16.35 -19.24 -9.08
C THR A 97 14.85 -18.96 -9.22
N ALA A 98 14.05 -19.31 -8.21
CA ALA A 98 12.62 -19.03 -8.20
C ALA A 98 12.30 -17.52 -8.20
N ARG A 99 13.11 -16.71 -7.49
CA ARG A 99 13.06 -15.23 -7.56
C ARG A 99 13.33 -14.76 -8.99
N ASP A 100 14.42 -15.21 -9.60
CA ASP A 100 14.82 -14.77 -10.95
C ASP A 100 13.83 -15.22 -12.04
N ALA A 101 13.09 -16.31 -11.79
CA ALA A 101 12.00 -16.77 -12.62
C ALA A 101 10.67 -16.01 -12.39
N GLY A 102 10.60 -15.08 -11.43
CA GLY A 102 9.36 -14.34 -11.11
C GLY A 102 8.32 -15.13 -10.30
N VAL A 103 8.71 -16.28 -9.74
CA VAL A 103 7.85 -17.14 -8.90
C VAL A 103 7.85 -16.68 -7.44
N LEU A 104 8.93 -16.02 -7.01
CA LEU A 104 9.06 -15.42 -5.68
C LEU A 104 9.40 -13.93 -5.72
N SER A 105 8.89 -13.20 -4.75
CA SER A 105 9.49 -11.97 -4.24
C SER A 105 10.17 -12.30 -2.91
N LEU A 106 11.25 -11.60 -2.57
CA LEU A 106 11.95 -11.81 -1.31
C LEU A 106 11.76 -10.60 -0.39
N GLY A 107 11.67 -10.87 0.91
CA GLY A 107 11.54 -9.84 1.93
C GLY A 107 12.35 -10.17 3.18
N TYR A 108 12.22 -9.32 4.17
CA TYR A 108 12.90 -9.41 5.44
C TYR A 108 11.90 -9.32 6.59
N HIS A 109 12.08 -10.14 7.62
CA HIS A 109 11.25 -10.11 8.82
C HIS A 109 12.13 -9.81 10.04
N GLY A 110 11.97 -8.66 10.68
CA GLY A 110 12.88 -8.22 11.75
C GLY A 110 12.52 -8.65 13.17
N ALA A 111 11.38 -9.33 13.36
CA ALA A 111 10.76 -9.45 14.69
C ALA A 111 11.57 -10.30 15.67
N HIS A 112 12.32 -11.27 15.15
CA HIS A 112 13.02 -12.29 15.95
C HIS A 112 14.51 -12.40 15.60
N GLU A 113 15.11 -11.34 15.02
CA GLU A 113 16.54 -11.24 14.66
C GLU A 113 17.46 -11.51 15.84
N PRO A 114 18.34 -12.53 15.77
CA PRO A 114 18.14 -13.68 16.64
C PRO A 114 18.12 -13.29 18.11
N THR A 115 17.10 -13.78 18.80
CA THR A 115 16.74 -13.59 20.21
C THR A 115 16.03 -12.29 20.60
N TYR A 116 15.19 -12.39 21.63
CA TYR A 116 14.54 -11.26 22.29
C TYR A 116 15.43 -10.59 23.35
N SER A 117 16.35 -11.36 23.95
CA SER A 117 17.16 -10.96 25.10
C SER A 117 18.15 -9.82 24.82
N ASN A 118 18.61 -9.69 23.58
CA ASN A 118 19.61 -8.71 23.15
C ASN A 118 19.09 -7.84 22.00
N ASN A 119 17.79 -7.52 22.00
CA ASN A 119 17.21 -6.66 20.97
C ASN A 119 17.49 -5.17 21.29
N PRO A 120 18.34 -4.44 20.52
CA PRO A 120 18.67 -3.04 20.76
C PRO A 120 17.44 -2.14 20.82
N ILE A 121 16.46 -2.45 19.98
CA ILE A 121 15.17 -1.75 19.89
C ILE A 121 14.43 -1.87 21.22
N ALA A 122 14.36 -3.08 21.80
CA ALA A 122 13.63 -3.33 23.05
C ALA A 122 14.32 -2.77 24.30
N LEU A 123 15.61 -2.42 24.19
CA LEU A 123 16.39 -1.80 25.28
C LEU A 123 16.23 -0.28 25.34
N LEU A 124 15.59 0.33 24.35
CA LEU A 124 15.31 1.76 24.35
C LEU A 124 14.25 2.09 25.41
N ASN A 125 14.47 3.19 26.14
CA ASN A 125 13.40 3.83 26.89
C ASN A 125 12.50 4.61 25.93
N TYR A 126 11.61 3.92 25.23
CA TYR A 126 10.77 4.48 24.17
C TYR A 126 10.05 5.79 24.50
N PRO A 127 9.56 6.06 25.73
CA PRO A 127 8.98 7.36 26.05
C PRO A 127 9.94 8.55 25.95
N THR A 128 11.26 8.32 25.96
CA THR A 128 12.28 9.39 25.97
C THR A 128 13.46 9.17 25.02
N ALA A 129 13.53 8.06 24.28
CA ALA A 129 14.54 7.72 23.26
C ALA A 129 14.49 8.60 21.99
N THR A 130 15.36 9.59 21.89
CA THR A 130 15.44 10.53 20.76
C THR A 130 15.53 9.84 19.39
N TRP A 131 15.19 10.56 18.31
CA TRP A 131 15.33 10.07 16.92
C TRP A 131 16.69 9.39 16.67
N SER A 132 17.79 10.05 17.07
CA SER A 132 19.15 9.52 16.89
C SER A 132 19.40 8.24 17.70
N GLU A 133 18.89 8.15 18.94
CA GLU A 133 18.99 6.90 19.73
C GLU A 133 18.24 5.74 19.06
N ILE A 134 17.07 6.01 18.46
CA ILE A 134 16.32 5.01 17.69
C ILE A 134 17.09 4.62 16.42
N GLN A 135 17.64 5.59 15.67
CA GLN A 135 18.45 5.30 14.48
C GLN A 135 19.66 4.42 14.82
N VAL A 136 20.39 4.73 15.88
CA VAL A 136 21.56 3.95 16.31
C VAL A 136 21.15 2.52 16.71
N ALA A 137 20.05 2.36 17.43
CA ALA A 137 19.52 1.03 17.76
C ALA A 137 19.08 0.26 16.51
N MET A 138 18.46 0.94 15.54
CA MET A 138 18.04 0.35 14.27
C MET A 138 19.21 -0.02 13.37
N GLU A 139 20.26 0.79 13.32
CA GLU A 139 21.51 0.49 12.62
C GLU A 139 22.10 -0.82 13.15
N LEU A 140 22.17 -0.98 14.48
CA LEU A 140 22.59 -2.24 15.09
C LEU A 140 21.60 -3.39 14.79
N HIS A 141 20.30 -3.11 14.76
CA HIS A 141 19.28 -4.12 14.52
C HIS A 141 19.27 -4.65 13.08
N LEU A 142 19.44 -3.77 12.10
CA LEU A 142 19.36 -4.11 10.69
C LEU A 142 20.69 -4.55 10.08
N ASN A 143 21.83 -4.19 10.69
CA ASN A 143 23.14 -4.38 10.08
C ASN A 143 24.11 -5.29 10.84
N ALA A 144 23.99 -5.42 12.17
CA ALA A 144 24.97 -6.16 12.95
C ALA A 144 24.69 -7.67 12.96
N HIS A 145 25.77 -8.46 12.93
CA HIS A 145 25.71 -9.90 13.18
C HIS A 145 25.26 -10.18 14.62
N ARG A 146 24.47 -11.23 14.79
CA ARG A 146 24.04 -11.73 16.09
C ARG A 146 24.32 -13.21 16.20
N HIS A 147 24.79 -13.65 17.35
CA HIS A 147 24.95 -15.07 17.62
C HIS A 147 23.58 -15.78 17.52
N LEU A 148 23.51 -16.89 16.77
CA LEU A 148 22.25 -17.53 16.38
C LEU A 148 21.32 -17.91 17.55
N TYR A 149 21.87 -18.26 18.73
CA TYR A 149 21.07 -18.69 19.90
C TYR A 149 21.07 -17.67 21.05
N LEU A 150 22.25 -17.15 21.39
CA LEU A 150 22.45 -16.19 22.47
C LEU A 150 22.06 -14.75 22.08
N GLY A 151 22.04 -14.44 20.78
CA GLY A 151 21.83 -13.11 20.21
C GLY A 151 22.86 -12.06 20.59
N ASP A 152 24.03 -12.47 21.08
CA ASP A 152 25.15 -11.57 21.33
C ASP A 152 25.48 -10.78 20.04
N ILE A 153 25.45 -9.46 20.14
CA ILE A 153 25.66 -8.56 19.00
C ILE A 153 27.15 -8.42 18.74
N ASN A 154 27.54 -8.63 17.48
CA ASN A 154 28.86 -8.33 16.98
C ASN A 154 28.77 -7.32 15.82
N PRO A 155 29.01 -6.02 16.07
CA PRO A 155 28.88 -4.98 15.05
C PRO A 155 29.99 -5.01 13.99
N LEU A 156 31.03 -5.85 14.16
CA LEU A 156 32.13 -5.96 13.19
C LEU A 156 31.79 -6.84 11.97
N PHE A 157 30.71 -7.63 12.05
CA PHE A 157 30.27 -8.49 10.97
C PHE A 157 28.85 -8.10 10.54
N HIS A 158 28.54 -8.30 9.27
CA HIS A 158 27.20 -8.06 8.74
C HIS A 158 26.25 -9.18 9.15
N GLY A 159 25.09 -8.82 9.70
CA GLY A 159 23.96 -9.72 9.98
C GLY A 159 22.65 -9.10 9.51
N ALA A 160 21.53 -9.67 9.99
CA ALA A 160 20.19 -9.10 9.81
C ALA A 160 19.88 -8.73 8.35
N LEU A 161 19.13 -7.64 8.12
CA LEU A 161 18.75 -7.17 6.79
C LEU A 161 19.96 -7.04 5.85
N LYS A 162 21.08 -6.50 6.34
CA LYS A 162 22.29 -6.33 5.53
C LYS A 162 22.84 -7.65 5.02
N LYS A 163 22.87 -8.69 5.86
CA LYS A 163 23.35 -10.02 5.48
C LYS A 163 22.36 -10.71 4.56
N THR A 164 21.06 -10.68 4.87
CA THR A 164 19.99 -11.20 4.02
C THR A 164 20.08 -10.61 2.62
N ARG A 165 20.26 -9.29 2.50
CA ARG A 165 20.44 -8.61 1.22
C ARG A 165 21.68 -9.06 0.45
N ASN A 166 22.79 -9.28 1.13
CA ASN A 166 24.02 -9.75 0.48
C ASN A 166 23.88 -11.17 -0.08
N VAL A 167 23.02 -12.00 0.51
CA VAL A 167 22.80 -13.40 0.08
C VAL A 167 21.70 -13.47 -0.98
N PHE A 168 20.59 -12.77 -0.76
CA PHE A 168 19.36 -12.93 -1.51
C PHE A 168 19.02 -11.74 -2.42
N GLY A 169 19.80 -10.65 -2.43
CA GLY A 169 19.50 -9.45 -3.21
C GLY A 169 18.52 -8.49 -2.51
N SER A 170 17.86 -7.60 -3.24
CA SER A 170 16.94 -6.60 -2.67
C SER A 170 15.75 -7.24 -1.95
N MET A 171 15.37 -6.65 -0.82
CA MET A 171 14.24 -7.07 0.00
C MET A 171 13.03 -6.17 -0.28
N LEU A 172 12.06 -6.69 -1.03
CA LEU A 172 10.91 -5.92 -1.51
C LEU A 172 9.82 -5.70 -0.45
N ALA A 173 9.84 -6.49 0.62
CA ALA A 173 8.90 -6.38 1.72
C ALA A 173 9.60 -6.49 3.07
N VAL A 174 9.33 -5.57 3.99
CA VAL A 174 9.92 -5.54 5.34
C VAL A 174 8.82 -5.56 6.39
N SER A 175 8.93 -6.46 7.37
CA SER A 175 7.97 -6.60 8.47
C SER A 175 8.68 -6.79 9.82
N GLY A 176 7.93 -6.77 10.93
CA GLY A 176 8.48 -7.15 12.24
C GLY A 176 9.42 -6.14 12.90
N LEU A 177 9.25 -4.84 12.63
CA LEU A 177 10.08 -3.77 13.21
C LEU A 177 9.30 -2.83 14.14
N ASP A 178 8.09 -3.20 14.58
CA ASP A 178 7.03 -2.31 15.10
C ASP A 178 6.62 -1.24 14.08
N GLU A 179 5.39 -1.36 13.57
CA GLU A 179 5.06 -1.01 12.20
C GLU A 179 4.83 0.50 11.90
N PHE A 180 5.03 1.40 12.87
CA PHE A 180 4.62 2.81 12.74
C PHE A 180 5.64 3.84 13.23
N ASP A 181 6.83 3.41 13.68
CA ASP A 181 7.85 4.36 14.13
C ASP A 181 8.57 4.99 12.92
N PRO A 182 8.52 6.33 12.76
CA PRO A 182 9.13 7.01 11.63
C PRO A 182 10.66 6.95 11.67
N ALA A 183 11.30 6.90 12.84
CA ALA A 183 12.74 6.67 12.87
C ALA A 183 13.05 5.26 12.36
N LYS A 184 12.28 4.24 12.75
CA LYS A 184 12.53 2.87 12.28
C LYS A 184 12.35 2.70 10.77
N ALA A 185 11.28 3.25 10.20
CA ALA A 185 11.10 3.20 8.75
C ALA A 185 12.17 4.03 8.01
N HIS A 186 12.65 5.15 8.57
CA HIS A 186 13.77 5.92 8.00
C HIS A 186 15.09 5.15 8.00
N ALA A 187 15.30 4.28 8.98
CA ALA A 187 16.46 3.39 8.99
C ALA A 187 16.38 2.34 7.87
N VAL A 188 15.18 1.88 7.52
CA VAL A 188 14.96 0.99 6.37
C VAL A 188 15.27 1.72 5.05
N ASP A 189 14.90 3.00 4.92
CA ASP A 189 15.18 3.83 3.73
C ASP A 189 16.65 3.88 3.33
N ALA A 190 17.57 3.69 4.29
CA ALA A 190 19.00 3.64 4.02
C ALA A 190 19.40 2.49 3.07
N THR A 191 18.59 1.43 3.02
CA THR A 191 18.90 0.19 2.30
C THR A 191 17.80 -0.26 1.34
N GLU A 192 16.54 -0.13 1.72
CA GLU A 192 15.37 -0.60 0.96
C GLU A 192 14.27 0.50 0.89
N PRO A 193 14.56 1.66 0.25
CA PRO A 193 13.67 2.84 0.22
C PRO A 193 12.38 2.65 -0.57
N GLU A 194 12.24 1.53 -1.29
CA GLU A 194 11.06 1.20 -2.09
C GLU A 194 10.30 -0.01 -1.50
N ALA A 195 10.72 -0.57 -0.36
CA ALA A 195 10.07 -1.75 0.18
C ALA A 195 8.62 -1.46 0.59
N ILE A 196 7.73 -2.44 0.40
CA ILE A 196 6.45 -2.44 1.11
C ILE A 196 6.75 -2.72 2.58
N LEU A 197 6.16 -1.92 3.46
CA LEU A 197 6.25 -2.15 4.90
C LEU A 197 4.94 -2.72 5.41
N PHE A 198 4.97 -3.52 6.47
CA PHE A 198 3.72 -4.01 7.06
C PHE A 198 3.08 -2.93 7.93
N GLY A 199 1.75 -2.94 7.97
CA GLY A 199 0.88 -2.05 8.74
C GLY A 199 0.48 -2.69 10.07
N TYR A 200 -0.78 -2.62 10.48
CA TYR A 200 -1.20 -3.18 11.78
C TYR A 200 -1.26 -4.71 11.79
N SER A 201 -0.74 -5.32 12.86
CA SER A 201 -0.90 -6.74 13.15
C SER A 201 -2.26 -7.05 13.78
N ALA A 202 -2.87 -8.20 13.45
CA ALA A 202 -4.06 -8.70 14.15
C ALA A 202 -3.74 -9.20 15.58
N HIS A 203 -2.45 -9.48 15.84
CA HIS A 203 -1.98 -10.07 17.09
C HIS A 203 -0.73 -9.33 17.55
N ILE A 204 -0.87 -8.56 18.64
CA ILE A 204 0.25 -7.98 19.36
C ILE A 204 0.27 -8.51 20.80
N PRO A 205 1.46 -8.60 21.45
CA PRO A 205 1.53 -8.92 22.87
C PRO A 205 0.83 -7.85 23.71
N ASN A 206 -0.11 -8.24 24.57
CA ASN A 206 -0.84 -7.36 25.49
C ASN A 206 -1.46 -6.13 24.78
N PRO A 207 -2.42 -6.33 23.84
CA PRO A 207 -3.04 -5.21 23.14
C PRO A 207 -3.79 -4.29 24.12
N PRO A 208 -3.85 -2.98 23.85
CA PRO A 208 -4.73 -2.07 24.60
C PRO A 208 -6.19 -2.52 24.44
N PRO A 209 -7.09 -2.19 25.40
CA PRO A 209 -8.48 -2.66 25.38
C PRO A 209 -9.24 -2.37 24.09
N ASN A 210 -8.94 -1.26 23.42
CA ASN A 210 -9.66 -0.78 22.22
C ASN A 210 -8.83 -0.94 20.93
N TYR A 211 -7.81 -1.81 20.93
CA TYR A 211 -6.86 -1.96 19.83
C TYR A 211 -7.55 -2.13 18.46
N MET A 212 -8.47 -3.08 18.36
CA MET A 212 -9.15 -3.40 17.11
C MET A 212 -10.11 -2.29 16.67
N ASP A 213 -10.78 -1.62 17.62
CA ASP A 213 -11.66 -0.49 17.33
C ASP A 213 -10.86 0.70 16.76
N GLY A 214 -9.66 0.95 17.29
CA GLY A 214 -8.75 1.96 16.76
C GLY A 214 -8.30 1.66 15.33
N ILE A 215 -7.95 0.40 15.04
CA ILE A 215 -7.60 -0.02 13.67
C ILE A 215 -8.80 0.12 12.74
N ALA A 216 -10.01 -0.21 13.20
CA ALA A 216 -11.23 -0.07 12.41
C ALA A 216 -11.52 1.39 12.06
N ALA A 217 -11.38 2.30 13.02
CA ALA A 217 -11.53 3.74 12.79
C ALA A 217 -10.49 4.26 11.79
N PHE A 218 -9.23 3.84 11.95
CA PHE A 218 -8.14 4.23 11.05
C PHE A 218 -8.32 3.69 9.63
N SER A 219 -8.71 2.42 9.51
CA SER A 219 -8.93 1.75 8.22
C SER A 219 -10.10 2.36 7.47
N GLU A 220 -11.17 2.75 8.17
CA GLU A 220 -12.30 3.45 7.55
C GLU A 220 -11.89 4.84 7.06
N LEU A 221 -11.14 5.59 7.87
CA LEU A 221 -10.64 6.92 7.50
C LEU A 221 -9.79 6.89 6.22
N LEU A 222 -8.90 5.90 6.08
CA LEU A 222 -8.00 5.76 4.94
C LEU A 222 -8.60 4.97 3.77
N SER A 223 -9.89 4.63 3.82
CA SER A 223 -10.61 3.96 2.73
C SER A 223 -11.92 4.68 2.37
N PRO A 224 -11.86 5.95 1.97
CA PRO A 224 -13.04 6.81 1.79
C PRO A 224 -14.00 6.32 0.70
N THR A 225 -13.53 5.51 -0.26
CA THR A 225 -14.36 4.94 -1.33
C THR A 225 -14.24 3.41 -1.40
N PRO A 226 -15.21 2.70 -2.03
CA PRO A 226 -15.18 1.24 -2.17
C PRO A 226 -13.99 0.65 -2.95
N ASP A 227 -13.27 1.48 -3.72
CA ASP A 227 -12.10 1.05 -4.50
C ASP A 227 -10.80 1.02 -3.68
N HIS A 228 -10.86 1.46 -2.43
CA HIS A 228 -9.78 1.32 -1.46
C HIS A 228 -9.81 -0.06 -0.79
N VAL A 229 -8.62 -0.61 -0.56
CA VAL A 229 -8.43 -1.80 0.25
C VAL A 229 -8.18 -1.37 1.69
N ARG A 230 -9.05 -1.74 2.63
CA ARG A 230 -8.99 -1.29 4.03
C ARG A 230 -7.70 -1.65 4.76
N GLN A 231 -7.02 -2.71 4.32
CA GLN A 231 -5.74 -3.13 4.88
C GLN A 231 -4.54 -2.34 4.30
N MET A 232 -4.77 -1.40 3.39
CA MET A 232 -3.71 -0.73 2.64
C MET A 232 -3.81 0.79 2.71
N PHE A 233 -2.67 1.43 2.95
CA PHE A 233 -2.52 2.88 2.99
C PHE A 233 -1.08 3.27 2.71
N TRP A 234 -0.85 4.53 2.39
CA TRP A 234 0.50 5.09 2.31
C TRP A 234 0.86 5.75 3.63
N ALA A 235 2.08 5.49 4.09
CA ALA A 235 2.67 6.18 5.24
C ALA A 235 4.17 6.31 5.00
N ARG A 236 4.73 7.51 5.16
CA ARG A 236 6.16 7.78 4.96
C ARG A 236 6.66 7.36 3.58
N HIS A 237 5.85 7.58 2.55
CA HIS A 237 6.10 7.15 1.16
C HIS A 237 6.17 5.64 0.90
N HIS A 238 6.02 4.80 1.93
CA HIS A 238 5.89 3.37 1.78
C HIS A 238 4.43 2.96 1.70
N LEU A 239 4.15 1.97 0.85
CA LEU A 239 2.88 1.27 0.87
C LEU A 239 2.86 0.38 2.12
N ARG A 240 1.78 0.46 2.88
CA ARG A 240 1.57 -0.33 4.09
C ARG A 240 0.55 -1.43 3.85
N VAL A 241 0.83 -2.62 4.35
CA VAL A 241 -0.09 -3.78 4.29
C VAL A 241 -0.34 -4.31 5.69
N SER A 242 -1.54 -4.04 6.22
CA SER A 242 -1.99 -4.54 7.52
C SER A 242 -2.47 -5.99 7.44
N ALA A 243 -2.37 -6.73 8.54
CA ALA A 243 -2.96 -8.06 8.72
C ALA A 243 -4.46 -8.01 9.06
N THR A 244 -4.95 -6.85 9.49
CA THR A 244 -6.33 -6.62 9.87
C THR A 244 -6.78 -5.21 9.48
N ASP A 245 -8.09 -5.05 9.28
CA ASP A 245 -8.75 -3.74 9.20
C ASP A 245 -9.50 -3.37 10.49
N GLY A 246 -9.26 -4.09 11.59
CA GLY A 246 -9.95 -3.92 12.87
C GLY A 246 -11.26 -4.72 13.00
N THR A 247 -11.88 -5.16 11.89
CA THR A 247 -13.16 -5.89 11.91
C THR A 247 -13.00 -7.42 11.83
N GLY A 248 -11.83 -7.89 11.41
CA GLY A 248 -11.52 -9.31 11.29
C GLY A 248 -10.04 -9.59 11.06
N ASN A 249 -9.66 -10.86 11.09
CA ASN A 249 -8.32 -11.30 10.71
C ASN A 249 -8.31 -11.66 9.23
N PHE A 250 -7.42 -11.03 8.46
CA PHE A 250 -7.27 -11.25 7.02
C PHE A 250 -6.04 -12.13 6.70
N ASP A 251 -5.44 -12.72 7.73
CA ASP A 251 -4.46 -13.79 7.60
C ASP A 251 -5.16 -15.16 7.59
N SER A 252 -4.92 -15.93 6.53
CA SER A 252 -5.29 -17.34 6.41
C SER A 252 -4.03 -18.20 6.27
N ARG A 253 -4.16 -19.52 6.47
CA ARG A 253 -3.06 -20.47 6.28
C ARG A 253 -3.51 -21.54 5.29
N GLY A 254 -2.72 -21.78 4.25
CA GLY A 254 -3.03 -22.81 3.25
C GLY A 254 -3.18 -24.21 3.89
N MET A 255 -2.46 -24.47 4.97
CA MET A 255 -2.55 -25.75 5.70
C MET A 255 -3.92 -26.00 6.36
N ASP A 256 -4.74 -24.96 6.56
CA ASP A 256 -6.08 -25.10 7.14
C ASP A 256 -7.12 -25.63 6.11
N GLY A 257 -6.75 -25.68 4.82
CA GLY A 257 -7.53 -26.32 3.77
C GLY A 257 -8.62 -25.43 3.13
N VAL A 258 -9.22 -25.95 2.05
CA VAL A 258 -10.17 -25.22 1.18
C VAL A 258 -11.39 -24.72 1.94
N ALA A 259 -12.01 -25.58 2.75
CA ALA A 259 -13.24 -25.24 3.48
C ALA A 259 -13.02 -24.04 4.42
N HIS A 260 -11.87 -23.96 5.08
CA HIS A 260 -11.57 -22.84 5.96
C HIS A 260 -11.41 -21.52 5.18
N LEU A 261 -10.76 -21.57 4.01
CA LEU A 261 -10.62 -20.40 3.15
C LEU A 261 -11.96 -19.95 2.55
N GLU A 262 -12.81 -20.90 2.15
CA GLU A 262 -14.19 -20.62 1.70
C GLU A 262 -15.00 -19.90 2.79
N ASP A 263 -14.98 -20.42 4.02
CA ASP A 263 -15.63 -19.80 5.16
C ASP A 263 -15.09 -18.39 5.43
N THR A 264 -13.76 -18.20 5.36
CA THR A 264 -13.13 -16.89 5.53
C THR A 264 -13.62 -15.91 4.46
N ILE A 265 -13.59 -16.30 3.19
CA ILE A 265 -14.02 -15.46 2.07
C ILE A 265 -15.52 -15.12 2.17
N ALA A 266 -16.36 -16.04 2.68
CA ALA A 266 -17.78 -15.81 2.86
C ALA A 266 -18.10 -14.73 3.91
N THR A 267 -17.16 -14.40 4.79
CA THR A 267 -17.31 -13.31 5.78
C THR A 267 -16.90 -11.93 5.28
N LEU A 268 -16.23 -11.84 4.13
CA LEU A 268 -15.71 -10.58 3.60
C LEU A 268 -16.83 -9.66 3.13
N ASP A 269 -16.67 -8.35 3.37
CA ASP A 269 -17.51 -7.33 2.73
C ASP A 269 -17.11 -7.19 1.25
N ARG A 270 -17.84 -7.92 0.40
CA ARG A 270 -17.64 -7.94 -1.05
C ARG A 270 -18.27 -6.74 -1.78
N SER A 271 -18.76 -5.72 -1.05
CA SER A 271 -19.05 -4.41 -1.65
C SER A 271 -17.78 -3.60 -1.96
N ARG A 272 -16.64 -4.02 -1.39
CA ARG A 272 -15.32 -3.42 -1.53
C ARG A 272 -14.29 -4.43 -2.03
N THR A 273 -13.18 -3.90 -2.54
CA THR A 273 -12.01 -4.72 -2.86
C THR A 273 -11.37 -5.26 -1.59
N ASN A 274 -11.01 -6.55 -1.58
CA ASN A 274 -10.38 -7.19 -0.43
C ASN A 274 -8.98 -7.70 -0.77
N LEU A 275 -8.05 -7.60 0.19
CA LEU A 275 -6.75 -8.28 0.15
C LEU A 275 -6.68 -9.28 1.30
N LEU A 276 -6.58 -10.56 0.97
CA LEU A 276 -6.40 -11.64 1.94
C LEU A 276 -4.97 -12.15 1.87
N LYS A 277 -4.32 -12.20 3.02
CA LYS A 277 -2.96 -12.70 3.19
C LYS A 277 -3.03 -14.20 3.47
N MET A 278 -2.27 -15.00 2.74
CA MET A 278 -2.27 -16.45 2.96
C MET A 278 -0.86 -17.00 3.14
N SER A 279 -0.61 -17.62 4.29
CA SER A 279 0.65 -18.30 4.59
C SER A 279 0.70 -19.69 3.93
N ILE A 280 1.75 -19.96 3.13
CA ILE A 280 1.89 -21.23 2.39
C ILE A 280 3.14 -22.04 2.75
N ALA A 281 4.06 -21.47 3.53
CA ALA A 281 5.30 -22.13 3.94
C ALA A 281 5.62 -21.82 5.41
N GLY A 282 4.59 -21.75 6.27
CA GLY A 282 4.75 -21.40 7.68
C GLY A 282 5.38 -22.53 8.51
N LYS A 283 6.09 -22.19 9.59
CA LYS A 283 6.65 -23.15 10.56
C LYS A 283 5.63 -24.11 11.18
N THR A 284 4.36 -23.69 11.27
CA THR A 284 3.29 -24.47 11.89
C THR A 284 2.94 -25.74 11.11
N ILE A 285 3.44 -25.87 9.87
CA ILE A 285 3.34 -27.07 9.06
C ILE A 285 3.93 -28.28 9.78
N TYR A 286 5.07 -28.13 10.47
CA TYR A 286 5.73 -29.20 11.23
C TYR A 286 5.81 -28.95 12.73
N ALA A 287 5.79 -27.70 13.20
CA ALA A 287 5.97 -27.37 14.60
C ALA A 287 4.65 -27.13 15.34
N LEU A 288 4.55 -27.62 16.58
CA LEU A 288 3.44 -27.37 17.51
C LEU A 288 3.63 -26.08 18.32
N GLN A 289 4.85 -25.54 18.33
CA GLN A 289 5.23 -24.28 18.98
C GLN A 289 6.23 -23.54 18.08
N SER A 290 6.43 -22.23 18.31
CA SER A 290 7.52 -21.47 17.68
C SER A 290 8.90 -22.14 17.89
N PRO A 291 9.60 -22.59 16.83
CA PRO A 291 10.95 -23.16 16.93
C PRO A 291 11.95 -22.16 17.51
N THR A 292 12.00 -20.93 16.97
CA THR A 292 12.84 -19.85 17.51
C THR A 292 12.47 -19.51 18.96
N GLY A 293 11.18 -19.48 19.28
CA GLY A 293 10.71 -19.27 20.65
C GLY A 293 11.15 -20.38 21.60
N TYR A 294 11.18 -21.63 21.16
CA TYR A 294 11.71 -22.74 21.96
C TYR A 294 13.22 -22.59 22.16
N ALA A 295 13.96 -22.42 21.07
CA ALA A 295 15.41 -22.37 21.07
C ALA A 295 15.99 -21.24 21.94
N TYR A 296 15.40 -20.04 21.88
CA TYR A 296 15.86 -18.92 22.68
C TYR A 296 15.62 -19.12 24.18
N ASN A 297 14.68 -19.98 24.56
CA ASN A 297 14.45 -20.38 25.94
C ASN A 297 15.30 -21.59 26.38
N HIS A 298 15.93 -22.29 25.43
CA HIS A 298 16.76 -23.48 25.67
C HIS A 298 18.09 -23.36 24.89
N PRO A 299 18.93 -22.33 25.15
CA PRO A 299 20.12 -22.08 24.34
C PRO A 299 21.17 -23.22 24.37
N ASP A 300 21.14 -24.07 25.41
CA ASP A 300 22.02 -25.24 25.53
C ASP A 300 21.50 -26.46 24.73
N ASP A 301 20.22 -26.48 24.37
CA ASP A 301 19.56 -27.55 23.60
C ASP A 301 18.46 -26.92 22.71
N PRO A 302 18.84 -26.18 21.66
CA PRO A 302 17.93 -25.30 20.93
C PRO A 302 17.02 -26.04 19.93
N ASP A 303 17.32 -27.31 19.63
CA ASP A 303 16.55 -28.11 18.69
C ASP A 303 15.15 -28.41 19.23
N LEU A 304 14.15 -28.42 18.35
CA LEU A 304 12.81 -28.80 18.75
C LEU A 304 12.79 -30.27 19.17
N PRO A 305 12.32 -30.58 20.39
CA PRO A 305 12.22 -31.95 20.82
C PRO A 305 11.13 -32.70 20.02
N PRO A 306 11.23 -34.03 19.85
CA PRO A 306 10.32 -34.80 19.00
C PRO A 306 8.83 -34.65 19.32
N TRP A 307 8.46 -34.36 20.58
CA TRP A 307 7.06 -34.16 20.98
C TRP A 307 6.48 -32.79 20.62
N LEU A 308 7.31 -31.83 20.20
CA LEU A 308 6.89 -30.55 19.62
C LEU A 308 6.88 -30.58 18.09
N ILE A 309 7.32 -31.68 17.49
CA ILE A 309 7.26 -31.93 16.05
C ILE A 309 6.00 -32.74 15.76
N ARG A 310 5.25 -32.34 14.75
CA ARG A 310 4.07 -33.08 14.28
C ARG A 310 4.46 -34.45 13.72
N PRO A 311 3.60 -35.47 13.83
CA PRO A 311 3.75 -36.71 13.08
C PRO A 311 3.90 -36.44 11.57
N GLN A 312 4.72 -37.22 10.87
CA GLN A 312 4.95 -37.04 9.42
C GLN A 312 3.66 -37.08 8.60
N ALA A 313 2.68 -37.91 8.99
CA ALA A 313 1.38 -37.97 8.32
C ALA A 313 0.62 -36.63 8.38
N ASP A 314 0.72 -35.90 9.50
CA ASP A 314 0.09 -34.59 9.66
C ASP A 314 0.86 -33.52 8.85
N ILE A 315 2.19 -33.63 8.78
CA ILE A 315 3.03 -32.75 7.95
C ILE A 315 2.66 -32.92 6.47
N ASP A 316 2.57 -34.17 5.99
CA ASP A 316 2.19 -34.48 4.62
C ASP A 316 0.77 -34.01 4.30
N ALA A 317 -0.17 -34.18 5.23
CA ALA A 317 -1.54 -33.67 5.09
C ALA A 317 -1.57 -32.14 5.02
N ASN A 318 -0.74 -31.44 5.81
CA ASN A 318 -0.66 -29.98 5.76
C ASN A 318 -0.16 -29.47 4.39
N TYR A 319 0.86 -30.12 3.81
CA TYR A 319 1.32 -29.78 2.45
C TYR A 319 0.28 -30.11 1.38
N GLN A 320 -0.44 -31.23 1.54
CA GLN A 320 -1.53 -31.58 0.65
C GLN A 320 -2.64 -30.50 0.70
N ASN A 321 -3.02 -30.04 1.89
CA ASN A 321 -4.00 -28.96 2.04
C ASN A 321 -3.55 -27.67 1.34
N ILE A 322 -2.27 -27.31 1.44
CA ILE A 322 -1.71 -26.14 0.74
C ILE A 322 -1.88 -26.28 -0.77
N GLN A 323 -1.50 -27.43 -1.34
CA GLN A 323 -1.67 -27.71 -2.77
C GLN A 323 -3.15 -27.64 -3.19
N GLU A 324 -4.04 -28.28 -2.43
CA GLU A 324 -5.48 -28.30 -2.70
C GLU A 324 -6.10 -26.90 -2.66
N VAL A 325 -5.69 -26.05 -1.72
CA VAL A 325 -6.12 -24.65 -1.65
C VAL A 325 -5.67 -23.87 -2.87
N LEU A 326 -4.39 -24.00 -3.25
CA LEU A 326 -3.84 -23.31 -4.42
C LEU A 326 -4.53 -23.75 -5.71
N ASP A 327 -4.78 -25.05 -5.87
CA ASP A 327 -5.52 -25.60 -7.01
C ASP A 327 -6.97 -25.12 -7.03
N TRP A 328 -7.66 -25.13 -5.90
CA TRP A 328 -9.03 -24.63 -5.80
C TRP A 328 -9.12 -23.15 -6.19
N LEU A 329 -8.15 -22.33 -5.75
CA LEU A 329 -8.11 -20.91 -6.11
C LEU A 329 -8.09 -20.70 -7.62
N VAL A 330 -7.18 -21.35 -8.34
CA VAL A 330 -7.00 -21.15 -9.79
C VAL A 330 -8.00 -21.92 -10.66
N GLN A 331 -8.51 -23.05 -10.18
CA GLN A 331 -9.42 -23.91 -10.96
C GLN A 331 -10.89 -23.58 -10.73
N SER A 332 -11.24 -23.04 -9.55
CA SER A 332 -12.63 -22.82 -9.15
C SER A 332 -12.91 -21.37 -8.74
N PHE A 333 -12.19 -20.85 -7.74
CA PHE A 333 -12.53 -19.56 -7.14
C PHE A 333 -12.31 -18.37 -8.08
N PHE A 334 -11.10 -18.20 -8.64
CA PHE A 334 -10.80 -17.09 -9.55
C PHE A 334 -11.64 -17.12 -10.83
N PRO A 335 -11.86 -18.27 -11.50
CA PRO A 335 -12.80 -18.36 -12.62
C PRO A 335 -14.23 -17.92 -12.25
N ALA A 336 -14.69 -18.22 -11.04
CA ALA A 336 -16.02 -17.84 -10.56
C ALA A 336 -16.11 -16.39 -10.04
N ASN A 337 -14.96 -15.73 -9.80
CA ASN A 337 -14.88 -14.38 -9.23
C ASN A 337 -13.99 -13.48 -10.12
N PRO A 338 -14.52 -12.99 -11.26
CA PRO A 338 -13.75 -12.18 -12.20
C PRO A 338 -12.99 -11.02 -11.53
N GLY A 339 -11.73 -10.85 -11.93
CA GLY A 339 -10.80 -9.87 -11.37
C GLY A 339 -10.04 -10.35 -10.14
N SER A 340 -10.50 -11.40 -9.45
CA SER A 340 -9.76 -12.02 -8.34
C SER A 340 -8.54 -12.77 -8.86
N ARG A 341 -7.41 -12.66 -8.15
CA ARG A 341 -6.12 -13.25 -8.54
C ARG A 341 -5.13 -13.28 -7.38
N PHE A 342 -3.97 -13.90 -7.61
CA PHE A 342 -2.81 -13.67 -6.77
C PHE A 342 -2.23 -12.28 -7.03
N VAL A 343 -1.62 -11.71 -5.99
CA VAL A 343 -0.92 -10.43 -6.07
C VAL A 343 0.44 -10.56 -5.40
N SER A 344 1.48 -10.09 -6.07
CA SER A 344 2.83 -10.04 -5.53
C SER A 344 3.15 -8.68 -4.92
N VAL A 345 4.30 -8.58 -4.23
CA VAL A 345 4.78 -7.32 -3.66
C VAL A 345 4.95 -6.26 -4.75
N ASP A 346 5.60 -6.63 -5.86
CA ASP A 346 5.79 -5.73 -7.01
C ASP A 346 4.45 -5.31 -7.64
N ALA A 347 3.50 -6.24 -7.70
CA ALA A 347 2.17 -5.98 -8.22
C ALA A 347 1.40 -5.02 -7.30
N LEU A 348 1.46 -5.21 -5.98
CA LEU A 348 0.89 -4.29 -5.00
C LEU A 348 1.52 -2.90 -5.12
N GLN A 349 2.84 -2.79 -5.14
CA GLN A 349 3.50 -1.48 -5.27
C GLN A 349 3.16 -0.77 -6.60
N SER A 350 2.93 -1.55 -7.66
CA SER A 350 2.57 -1.01 -8.98
C SER A 350 1.09 -0.64 -9.13
N ALA A 351 0.20 -1.34 -8.43
CA ALA A 351 -1.24 -1.20 -8.59
C ALA A 351 -1.86 -0.12 -7.71
N PHE A 352 -1.11 0.39 -6.73
CA PHE A 352 -1.59 1.43 -5.84
C PHE A 352 -0.99 2.78 -6.22
N THR A 353 -1.86 3.77 -6.46
CA THR A 353 -1.44 5.09 -6.94
C THR A 353 -0.69 5.83 -5.86
N SER A 354 0.51 6.29 -6.19
CA SER A 354 1.26 7.28 -5.43
C SER A 354 1.71 8.40 -6.36
N LEU A 355 1.62 9.63 -5.88
CA LEU A 355 2.12 10.82 -6.58
C LEU A 355 3.59 11.10 -6.27
N ASN A 356 4.21 10.33 -5.38
CA ASN A 356 5.58 10.54 -4.95
C ASN A 356 6.54 10.51 -6.16
N GLY A 357 7.44 11.50 -6.24
CA GLY A 357 8.38 11.65 -7.35
C GLY A 357 7.80 12.28 -8.63
N GLN A 358 6.51 12.60 -8.66
CA GLN A 358 5.89 13.33 -9.77
C GLN A 358 6.05 14.84 -9.60
N SER A 359 5.67 15.62 -10.63
CA SER A 359 5.48 17.07 -10.50
C SER A 359 3.99 17.38 -10.58
N LEU A 360 3.52 18.25 -9.69
CA LEU A 360 2.15 18.75 -9.72
C LEU A 360 2.11 20.09 -10.44
N SER A 361 1.21 20.24 -11.40
CA SER A 361 0.93 21.53 -12.01
C SER A 361 0.29 22.48 -11.01
N ARG A 362 0.40 23.78 -11.28
CA ARG A 362 -0.24 24.83 -10.48
C ARG A 362 -1.76 24.65 -10.39
N VAL A 363 -2.39 24.16 -11.45
CA VAL A 363 -3.85 23.95 -11.49
C VAL A 363 -4.24 22.80 -10.56
N GLU A 364 -3.56 21.66 -10.68
CA GLU A 364 -3.82 20.51 -9.80
C GLU A 364 -3.61 20.87 -8.32
N LEU A 365 -2.52 21.59 -8.00
CA LEU A 365 -2.26 22.00 -6.63
C LEU A 365 -3.29 23.02 -6.11
N LEU A 366 -3.89 23.84 -6.98
CA LEU A 366 -4.96 24.76 -6.60
C LEU A 366 -6.20 23.99 -6.12
N ASP A 367 -6.58 22.91 -6.82
CA ASP A 367 -7.70 22.08 -6.40
C ASP A 367 -7.45 21.44 -5.03
N PHE A 368 -6.24 20.91 -4.80
CA PHE A 368 -5.85 20.37 -3.50
C PHE A 368 -5.79 21.43 -2.39
N ALA A 369 -5.35 22.66 -2.70
CA ALA A 369 -5.28 23.74 -1.73
C ALA A 369 -6.67 24.23 -1.31
N HIS A 370 -7.64 24.24 -2.23
CA HIS A 370 -9.04 24.50 -1.91
C HIS A 370 -9.61 23.41 -1.01
N ASP A 371 -9.42 22.13 -1.35
CA ASP A 371 -9.86 21.01 -0.51
C ASP A 371 -9.24 21.06 0.90
N LEU A 372 -7.95 21.39 1.01
CA LEU A 372 -7.26 21.58 2.29
C LEU A 372 -7.93 22.65 3.17
N LEU A 373 -8.23 23.81 2.60
CA LEU A 373 -8.81 24.94 3.33
C LEU A 373 -10.28 24.68 3.67
N ASP A 374 -11.04 24.08 2.77
CA ASP A 374 -12.45 23.71 2.98
C ASP A 374 -12.61 22.61 4.02
N GLY A 375 -11.66 21.66 4.05
CA GLY A 375 -11.59 20.58 5.04
C GLY A 375 -11.09 20.99 6.42
N TRP A 376 -10.60 22.23 6.58
CA TRP A 376 -10.04 22.68 7.85
C TRP A 376 -11.15 22.84 8.91
N GLY A 377 -10.98 22.18 10.06
CA GLY A 377 -12.03 22.11 11.08
C GLY A 377 -12.37 23.46 11.69
N GLY A 378 -13.65 23.73 11.90
CA GLY A 378 -14.15 24.98 12.50
C GLY A 378 -13.98 25.09 14.03
N ALA A 379 -13.35 24.11 14.68
CA ALA A 379 -13.10 24.13 16.13
C ALA A 379 -12.00 25.15 16.50
N THR A 380 -11.78 25.38 17.80
CA THR A 380 -10.66 26.20 18.28
C THR A 380 -9.96 25.47 19.42
N PRO A 381 -8.68 25.06 19.27
CA PRO A 381 -7.86 25.21 18.07
C PRO A 381 -8.41 24.40 16.87
N ALA A 382 -8.24 24.94 15.66
CA ALA A 382 -8.77 24.40 14.40
C ALA A 382 -7.90 23.25 13.89
N PRO A 383 -8.41 22.00 13.80
CA PRO A 383 -7.61 20.89 13.30
C PRO A 383 -7.53 20.88 11.77
N PRO A 384 -6.38 20.47 11.19
CA PRO A 384 -6.30 20.16 9.76
C PRO A 384 -7.10 18.87 9.45
N PRO A 385 -7.47 18.64 8.17
CA PRO A 385 -7.96 17.34 7.74
C PRO A 385 -6.84 16.28 7.81
N ALA A 386 -7.18 14.99 7.84
CA ALA A 386 -6.19 13.90 7.88
C ALA A 386 -5.31 13.83 6.61
N PHE A 387 -5.88 14.14 5.45
CA PHE A 387 -5.25 14.20 4.13
C PHE A 387 -6.11 15.08 3.23
N VAL A 388 -5.64 15.39 2.03
CA VAL A 388 -6.38 16.19 1.04
C VAL A 388 -6.65 15.41 -0.23
N THR A 389 -7.70 15.77 -0.95
CA THR A 389 -8.19 15.07 -2.13
C THR A 389 -8.44 16.00 -3.30
N SER A 390 -8.23 15.50 -4.51
CA SER A 390 -8.67 16.11 -5.76
C SER A 390 -9.04 15.01 -6.74
N GLY A 391 -10.34 14.80 -6.95
CA GLY A 391 -10.87 13.63 -7.65
C GLY A 391 -10.45 12.32 -6.96
N GLU A 392 -9.82 11.42 -7.71
CA GLU A 392 -9.28 10.14 -7.21
C GLU A 392 -7.78 10.24 -6.87
N ARG A 393 -7.34 11.35 -6.31
CA ARG A 393 -5.93 11.54 -5.94
C ARG A 393 -5.86 12.11 -4.54
N TYR A 394 -4.89 11.62 -3.77
CA TYR A 394 -4.68 12.04 -2.39
C TYR A 394 -3.26 12.54 -2.18
N LEU A 395 -3.15 13.59 -1.36
CA LEU A 395 -1.89 14.08 -0.82
C LEU A 395 -1.97 14.08 0.70
N SER A 396 -0.87 13.70 1.33
CA SER A 396 -0.70 13.84 2.78
C SER A 396 -0.43 15.32 3.12
N LEU A 397 -0.48 15.68 4.40
CA LEU A 397 -0.17 17.05 4.83
C LEU A 397 1.32 17.40 4.61
N CYS A 398 2.21 16.41 4.67
CA CYS A 398 3.61 16.54 4.26
C CYS A 398 3.75 16.91 2.78
N ASP A 399 3.05 16.16 1.92
CA ASP A 399 3.06 16.39 0.48
C ASP A 399 2.57 17.81 0.17
N MET A 400 1.48 18.23 0.81
CA MET A 400 0.95 19.59 0.67
C MET A 400 1.91 20.66 1.15
N THR A 401 2.54 20.46 2.31
CA THR A 401 3.54 21.39 2.84
C THR A 401 4.69 21.56 1.85
N GLN A 402 5.24 20.46 1.34
CA GLN A 402 6.33 20.50 0.38
C GLN A 402 5.95 21.22 -0.92
N CYS A 403 4.82 20.86 -1.52
CA CYS A 403 4.40 21.44 -2.80
C CYS A 403 4.05 22.93 -2.67
N LEU A 404 3.35 23.34 -1.62
CA LEU A 404 3.01 24.74 -1.38
C LEU A 404 4.26 25.58 -1.08
N VAL A 405 5.18 25.06 -0.27
CA VAL A 405 6.47 25.71 0.01
C VAL A 405 7.26 25.90 -1.28
N GLY A 406 7.35 24.89 -2.14
CA GLY A 406 8.06 25.01 -3.42
C GLY A 406 7.42 26.01 -4.39
N MET A 407 6.09 26.06 -4.46
CA MET A 407 5.39 27.07 -5.27
C MET A 407 5.64 28.49 -4.78
N LEU A 408 5.59 28.71 -3.46
CA LEU A 408 5.81 30.02 -2.85
C LEU A 408 7.29 30.44 -2.89
N ALA A 409 8.21 29.51 -2.67
CA ALA A 409 9.65 29.74 -2.81
C ALA A 409 10.04 30.16 -4.23
N GLY A 410 9.37 29.59 -5.24
CA GLY A 410 9.57 29.93 -6.65
C GLY A 410 8.88 31.22 -7.12
N TYR A 411 8.18 31.95 -6.24
CA TYR A 411 7.45 33.15 -6.62
C TYR A 411 8.38 34.34 -6.90
N GLY A 412 8.52 34.68 -8.19
CA GLY A 412 9.30 35.83 -8.67
C GLY A 412 8.47 36.97 -9.26
N GLY A 413 7.19 37.07 -8.88
CA GLY A 413 6.16 37.92 -9.51
C GLY A 413 5.05 37.14 -10.21
N SER A 414 5.24 35.84 -10.39
CA SER A 414 4.21 34.86 -10.74
C SER A 414 4.57 33.50 -10.13
N LEU A 415 3.56 32.68 -9.81
CA LEU A 415 3.78 31.31 -9.35
C LEU A 415 4.40 30.44 -10.46
N PRO A 416 5.27 29.46 -10.12
CA PRO A 416 5.75 28.45 -11.05
C PRO A 416 4.61 27.69 -11.74
N ALA A 417 4.89 27.10 -12.90
CA ALA A 417 3.90 26.29 -13.62
C ALA A 417 3.65 24.92 -12.96
N SER A 418 4.67 24.38 -12.29
CA SER A 418 4.64 23.10 -11.58
C SER A 418 5.69 23.06 -10.47
N VAL A 419 5.51 22.13 -9.53
CA VAL A 419 6.44 21.86 -8.42
C VAL A 419 6.66 20.36 -8.28
N PRO A 420 7.88 19.88 -7.99
CA PRO A 420 8.10 18.48 -7.69
C PRO A 420 7.43 18.09 -6.35
N LEU A 421 6.95 16.85 -6.29
CA LEU A 421 6.52 16.19 -5.06
C LEU A 421 7.61 15.20 -4.63
N GLY A 422 8.23 15.48 -3.49
CA GLY A 422 9.34 14.71 -2.96
C GLY A 422 8.94 13.76 -1.84
N ARG A 423 9.79 13.67 -0.80
CA ARG A 423 9.67 12.72 0.30
C ARG A 423 9.62 13.38 1.68
N ALA A 424 8.98 14.54 1.77
CA ALA A 424 8.90 15.25 3.05
C ALA A 424 8.18 14.41 4.12
N ILE A 425 8.67 14.45 5.36
CA ILE A 425 8.09 13.71 6.51
C ILE A 425 7.83 14.64 7.70
N GLY A 426 7.06 14.15 8.68
CA GLY A 426 6.83 14.84 9.96
C GLY A 426 5.66 15.82 9.93
N PRO A 427 5.49 16.69 10.94
CA PRO A 427 6.49 17.07 11.93
C PRO A 427 6.83 15.99 12.93
N LEU A 428 8.08 16.01 13.40
CA LEU A 428 8.58 14.98 14.31
C LEU A 428 8.08 15.12 15.75
N ASN A 429 7.53 16.27 16.10
CA ASN A 429 6.99 16.52 17.43
C ASN A 429 5.72 17.37 17.34
N ALA A 430 4.79 17.13 18.24
CA ALA A 430 3.69 18.04 18.50
C ALA A 430 4.18 19.40 19.01
N ALA A 431 3.48 20.45 18.62
CA ALA A 431 3.70 21.85 18.96
C ALA A 431 2.35 22.47 19.33
N LEU A 432 2.36 23.29 20.37
CA LEU A 432 1.18 23.99 20.84
C LEU A 432 0.69 25.00 19.80
N PRO A 433 -0.64 25.18 19.65
CA PRO A 433 -1.23 26.22 18.85
C PRO A 433 -0.83 27.62 19.34
N SER A 434 -0.83 28.59 18.43
CA SER A 434 -0.75 30.00 18.78
C SER A 434 -1.94 30.41 19.64
N LEU A 435 -1.69 31.18 20.71
CA LEU A 435 -2.75 31.67 21.60
C LEU A 435 -3.71 32.65 20.93
N ILE A 436 -3.23 33.32 19.89
CA ILE A 436 -3.97 34.29 19.07
C ILE A 436 -3.78 33.87 17.61
N PRO A 437 -4.84 33.88 16.77
CA PRO A 437 -4.74 33.62 15.34
C PRO A 437 -3.56 34.40 14.71
N PRO A 438 -2.54 33.73 14.16
CA PRO A 438 -1.36 34.42 13.65
C PRO A 438 -1.70 35.16 12.36
N GLN A 439 -1.21 36.40 12.26
CA GLN A 439 -1.26 37.22 11.04
C GLN A 439 0.18 37.61 10.69
N VAL A 440 0.56 37.36 9.44
CA VAL A 440 1.93 37.56 8.93
C VAL A 440 1.92 38.39 7.66
N ALA A 441 3.02 39.08 7.36
CA ALA A 441 3.19 39.73 6.06
C ALA A 441 3.38 38.66 4.97
N ALA A 442 2.76 38.85 3.80
CA ALA A 442 2.91 37.90 2.69
C ALA A 442 4.38 37.75 2.26
N THR A 443 5.16 38.84 2.31
CA THR A 443 6.60 38.82 2.01
C THR A 443 7.42 37.99 2.99
N ASP A 444 7.05 38.00 4.27
CA ASP A 444 7.75 37.21 5.29
C ASP A 444 7.44 35.72 5.12
N LEU A 445 6.21 35.40 4.71
CA LEU A 445 5.80 34.03 4.42
C LEU A 445 6.51 33.47 3.18
N LEU A 446 6.63 34.26 2.11
CA LEU A 446 7.43 33.90 0.92
C LEU A 446 8.90 33.65 1.29
N ALA A 447 9.48 34.49 2.15
CA ALA A 447 10.85 34.33 2.60
C ALA A 447 11.03 33.08 3.47
N ALA A 448 10.08 32.77 4.34
CA ALA A 448 10.08 31.55 5.15
C ALA A 448 9.97 30.28 4.27
N ALA A 449 9.08 30.30 3.26
CA ALA A 449 8.98 29.22 2.28
C ALA A 449 10.29 29.03 1.50
N ALA A 450 10.89 30.11 0.99
CA ALA A 450 12.18 30.04 0.28
C ALA A 450 13.33 29.51 1.15
N ALA A 451 13.32 29.78 2.46
CA ALA A 451 14.31 29.25 3.38
C ALA A 451 14.12 27.74 3.68
N LEU A 452 12.87 27.27 3.68
CA LEU A 452 12.51 25.89 3.99
C LEU A 452 12.62 24.95 2.77
N ASP A 453 12.34 25.45 1.57
CA ASP A 453 12.29 24.68 0.33
C ASP A 453 13.51 23.77 0.07
N PRO A 454 14.77 24.22 0.26
CA PRO A 454 15.93 23.36 0.04
C PRO A 454 15.98 22.15 0.98
N ALA A 455 15.46 22.29 2.20
CA ALA A 455 15.46 21.22 3.19
C ALA A 455 14.45 20.14 2.81
N LEU A 456 13.20 20.54 2.51
CA LEU A 456 12.12 19.62 2.13
C LEU A 456 12.37 18.87 0.81
N ASN A 457 13.16 19.46 -0.10
CA ASN A 457 13.55 18.82 -1.36
C ASN A 457 14.88 18.06 -1.29
N SER A 458 15.47 17.90 -0.10
CA SER A 458 16.68 17.08 0.06
C SER A 458 16.37 15.61 -0.25
N THR A 459 17.17 15.00 -1.13
CA THR A 459 17.10 13.57 -1.45
C THR A 459 18.20 12.74 -0.80
N ALA A 460 19.12 13.39 -0.08
CA ALA A 460 20.23 12.73 0.56
C ALA A 460 19.76 12.07 1.86
N TRP A 461 19.99 10.76 1.99
CA TRP A 461 19.80 10.08 3.26
C TRP A 461 20.85 10.57 4.28
N ALA A 462 20.38 10.84 5.49
CA ALA A 462 21.20 11.16 6.65
C ALA A 462 20.51 10.59 7.90
N GLU A 463 21.25 10.29 8.97
CA GLU A 463 20.70 9.72 10.21
C GLU A 463 19.47 10.50 10.70
N THR A 464 19.59 11.83 10.78
CA THR A 464 18.45 12.73 10.90
C THR A 464 18.11 13.28 9.52
N PRO A 465 16.90 13.00 8.98
CA PRO A 465 16.51 13.47 7.66
C PRO A 465 16.44 15.00 7.61
N GLY A 466 16.98 15.58 6.53
CA GLY A 466 16.89 17.02 6.27
C GLY A 466 15.51 17.45 5.73
N TYR A 467 14.73 16.52 5.20
CA TYR A 467 13.42 16.74 4.56
C TYR A 467 12.25 16.66 5.56
N VAL A 468 12.46 17.21 6.76
CA VAL A 468 11.47 17.18 7.85
C VAL A 468 10.68 18.48 7.88
N VAL A 469 9.35 18.38 7.97
CA VAL A 469 8.49 19.52 8.29
C VAL A 469 8.76 19.95 9.73
N PRO A 470 9.21 21.20 9.99
CA PRO A 470 9.48 21.64 11.35
C PRO A 470 8.20 21.79 12.17
N SER A 471 8.23 21.40 13.45
CA SER A 471 7.09 21.57 14.36
C SER A 471 6.74 23.03 14.62
N TYR A 472 7.74 23.91 14.61
CA TYR A 472 7.61 25.36 14.72
C TYR A 472 8.44 26.06 13.64
N LEU A 473 7.90 27.15 13.11
CA LEU A 473 8.58 28.01 12.14
C LEU A 473 8.46 29.47 12.55
N SER A 474 9.47 30.27 12.22
CA SER A 474 9.42 31.73 12.34
C SER A 474 9.08 32.34 11.00
N VAL A 475 8.00 33.10 10.95
CA VAL A 475 7.57 33.89 9.80
C VAL A 475 7.66 35.36 10.19
N GLY A 476 8.73 36.02 9.76
CA GLY A 476 9.07 37.36 10.26
C GLY A 476 9.31 37.33 11.77
N SER A 477 8.54 38.10 12.52
CA SER A 477 8.59 38.11 14.00
C SER A 477 7.58 37.18 14.67
N VAL A 478 6.76 36.45 13.89
CA VAL A 478 5.70 35.59 14.42
C VAL A 478 6.20 34.13 14.41
N GLN A 479 6.06 33.43 15.52
CA GLN A 479 6.27 31.99 15.58
C GLN A 479 4.93 31.29 15.38
N VAL A 480 4.90 30.32 14.48
CA VAL A 480 3.71 29.52 14.15
C VAL A 480 4.06 28.04 14.24
N ASN A 481 3.08 27.19 14.57
CA ASN A 481 3.27 25.74 14.45
C ASN A 481 3.14 25.29 12.98
N ALA A 482 3.44 24.02 12.70
CA ALA A 482 3.39 23.49 11.33
C ALA A 482 1.99 23.62 10.68
N ALA A 483 0.91 23.41 11.44
CA ALA A 483 -0.47 23.47 10.94
C ALA A 483 -0.86 24.89 10.54
N GLU A 484 -0.52 25.86 11.39
CA GLU A 484 -0.69 27.29 11.10
C GLU A 484 0.15 27.70 9.89
N PHE A 485 1.39 27.23 9.79
CA PHE A 485 2.25 27.50 8.64
C PHE A 485 1.69 26.92 7.34
N LEU A 486 1.19 25.68 7.35
CA LEU A 486 0.55 25.04 6.21
C LEU A 486 -0.70 25.81 5.77
N TYR A 487 -1.57 26.20 6.71
CA TYR A 487 -2.76 27.00 6.42
C TYR A 487 -2.39 28.35 5.77
N LEU A 488 -1.39 29.04 6.34
CA LEU A 488 -0.88 30.31 5.80
C LEU A 488 -0.36 30.13 4.37
N CYS A 489 0.42 29.07 4.12
CA CYS A 489 0.95 28.78 2.79
C CYS A 489 -0.16 28.49 1.78
N ALA A 490 -1.14 27.67 2.15
CA ALA A 490 -2.28 27.35 1.31
C ALA A 490 -3.09 28.61 0.97
N SER A 491 -3.40 29.43 1.97
CA SER A 491 -4.15 30.69 1.80
C SER A 491 -3.43 31.66 0.86
N LEU A 492 -2.13 31.87 1.06
CA LEU A 492 -1.34 32.75 0.18
C LEU A 492 -1.26 32.19 -1.24
N PHE A 493 -1.07 30.88 -1.39
CA PHE A 493 -0.98 30.23 -2.69
C PHE A 493 -2.29 30.39 -3.47
N VAL A 494 -3.45 30.14 -2.85
CA VAL A 494 -4.77 30.33 -3.47
C VAL A 494 -4.94 31.79 -3.92
N ASP A 495 -4.69 32.76 -3.03
CA ASP A 495 -4.78 34.18 -3.35
C ASP A 495 -3.92 34.54 -4.56
N LEU A 496 -2.65 34.11 -4.59
CA LEU A 496 -1.74 34.40 -5.70
C LEU A 496 -2.13 33.68 -7.00
N ALA A 497 -2.61 32.44 -6.91
CA ALA A 497 -3.03 31.65 -8.08
C ALA A 497 -4.27 32.25 -8.76
N GLU A 498 -5.15 32.87 -7.99
CA GLU A 498 -6.36 33.55 -8.45
C GLU A 498 -6.14 35.02 -8.83
N GLY A 499 -4.88 35.49 -8.81
CA GLY A 499 -4.49 36.84 -9.24
C GLY A 499 -4.58 37.91 -8.15
N GLY A 500 -4.78 37.50 -6.90
CA GLY A 500 -4.66 38.34 -5.72
C GLY A 500 -3.21 38.74 -5.41
N SER A 501 -3.05 39.69 -4.49
CA SER A 501 -1.75 40.15 -3.99
C SER A 501 -1.91 40.69 -2.57
N PRO A 502 -2.26 39.81 -1.60
CA PRO A 502 -2.49 40.23 -0.23
C PRO A 502 -1.20 40.78 0.39
N SER A 503 -1.30 41.84 1.18
CA SER A 503 -0.17 42.35 1.96
C SER A 503 0.07 41.53 3.23
N THR A 504 -1.00 40.90 3.76
CA THR A 504 -0.95 40.06 4.96
C THR A 504 -1.84 38.84 4.79
N VAL A 505 -1.47 37.74 5.44
CA VAL A 505 -2.22 36.48 5.47
C VAL A 505 -2.48 36.11 6.92
N GLN A 506 -3.64 35.55 7.22
CA GLN A 506 -4.03 35.16 8.56
C GLN A 506 -4.40 33.68 8.57
N ALA A 507 -3.97 32.97 9.61
CA ALA A 507 -4.47 31.63 9.91
C ALA A 507 -5.27 31.64 11.22
N PRO A 508 -6.20 30.69 11.41
CA PRO A 508 -6.72 30.40 12.73
C PRO A 508 -5.61 29.86 13.65
N SER A 509 -5.90 29.80 14.94
CA SER A 509 -5.09 29.00 15.87
C SER A 509 -5.33 27.53 15.56
N CYS A 510 -4.29 26.77 15.19
CA CYS A 510 -4.48 25.40 14.68
C CYS A 510 -3.93 24.32 15.60
N ALA A 511 -4.73 23.27 15.81
CA ALA A 511 -4.22 22.01 16.36
C ALA A 511 -3.36 21.35 15.29
N MET A 512 -2.51 20.39 15.67
CA MET A 512 -1.65 19.71 14.71
C MET A 512 -2.22 18.42 14.15
N LEU A 513 -3.27 17.85 14.74
CA LEU A 513 -3.87 16.59 14.26
C LEU A 513 -5.35 16.75 13.98
N ASP A 514 -5.81 15.93 13.05
CA ASP A 514 -7.21 15.59 12.92
C ASP A 514 -7.66 14.80 14.18
N PRO A 515 -8.79 15.15 14.82
CA PRO A 515 -9.23 14.49 16.06
C PRO A 515 -9.57 13.01 15.89
N LEU A 516 -9.97 12.57 14.69
CA LEU A 516 -10.25 11.15 14.42
C LEU A 516 -8.95 10.36 14.30
N VAL A 517 -7.92 10.94 13.66
CA VAL A 517 -6.57 10.34 13.64
C VAL A 517 -6.04 10.21 15.06
N GLU A 518 -6.10 11.28 15.84
CA GLU A 518 -5.64 11.29 17.24
C GLU A 518 -6.40 10.24 18.08
N ALA A 519 -7.72 10.18 17.97
CA ALA A 519 -8.54 9.22 18.70
C ALA A 519 -8.27 7.77 18.28
N ALA A 520 -8.08 7.50 16.98
CA ALA A 520 -7.76 6.17 16.49
C ALA A 520 -6.38 5.72 17.01
N GLN A 521 -5.38 6.60 16.94
CA GLN A 521 -4.04 6.34 17.45
C GLN A 521 -4.05 6.03 18.96
N ASP A 522 -4.77 6.84 19.76
CA ASP A 522 -4.92 6.63 21.21
C ASP A 522 -5.53 5.24 21.54
N MET A 523 -6.32 4.65 20.64
CA MET A 523 -6.93 3.33 20.82
C MET A 523 -6.02 2.17 20.42
N VAL A 524 -5.17 2.34 19.41
CA VAL A 524 -4.25 1.30 18.90
C VAL A 524 -3.01 1.12 19.79
N GLY A 525 -2.80 2.01 20.76
CA GLY A 525 -1.78 1.85 21.79
C GLY A 525 -1.55 3.13 22.55
N ASP A 526 -0.79 3.03 23.64
CA ASP A 526 -0.18 4.17 24.30
C ASP A 526 0.92 4.77 23.39
N LEU A 527 0.56 5.20 22.17
CA LEU A 527 1.43 5.96 21.28
C LEU A 527 1.89 7.26 21.97
N ARG A 528 1.15 7.73 22.98
CA ARG A 528 1.58 8.76 23.94
C ARG A 528 2.88 8.41 24.67
N ASP A 529 3.09 7.14 25.02
CA ASP A 529 4.31 6.64 25.64
C ASP A 529 5.39 6.25 24.61
N LYS A 530 5.09 6.28 23.30
CA LYS A 530 6.03 5.83 22.26
C LYS A 530 6.56 6.91 21.32
N TRP A 531 5.86 8.02 21.12
CA TRP A 531 6.35 9.36 20.69
C TRP A 531 5.16 10.17 20.13
N PRO A 532 5.14 11.51 20.27
CA PRO A 532 4.14 12.39 19.64
C PRO A 532 4.44 12.66 18.15
N TYR A 533 4.70 11.62 17.35
CA TYR A 533 4.81 11.81 15.91
C TYR A 533 3.43 12.14 15.35
N LEU A 534 3.39 13.20 14.55
CA LEU A 534 2.19 13.60 13.85
C LEU A 534 2.19 12.85 12.53
N ASP A 535 1.16 12.05 12.32
CA ASP A 535 0.99 11.16 11.16
C ASP A 535 0.56 11.95 9.89
N TRP A 536 1.28 13.03 9.61
CA TRP A 536 1.06 13.96 8.51
C TRP A 536 1.45 13.39 7.14
N ASP A 537 2.12 12.24 7.11
CA ASP A 537 2.51 11.52 5.90
C ASP A 537 1.57 10.35 5.58
N LEU A 538 0.43 10.26 6.25
CA LEU A 538 -0.64 9.32 5.93
C LEU A 538 -1.47 9.80 4.73
N LYS A 539 -1.83 8.86 3.86
CA LYS A 539 -2.87 9.06 2.84
C LYS A 539 -3.47 7.73 2.36
N PRO A 540 -4.72 7.74 1.86
CA PRO A 540 -5.35 6.55 1.29
C PRO A 540 -4.52 5.93 0.15
N ALA A 541 -4.53 4.60 0.07
CA ALA A 541 -3.96 3.88 -1.06
C ALA A 541 -5.07 3.45 -2.02
N ILE A 542 -5.13 4.09 -3.18
CA ILE A 542 -6.12 3.76 -4.22
C ILE A 542 -5.57 2.69 -5.13
N LEU A 543 -6.36 1.64 -5.34
CA LEU A 543 -6.10 0.67 -6.38
C LEU A 543 -6.40 1.27 -7.77
N SER A 544 -5.38 1.60 -8.56
CA SER A 544 -5.52 1.98 -9.98
C SER A 544 -5.66 0.77 -10.91
N GLY A 545 -5.76 -0.42 -10.34
CA GLY A 545 -5.80 -1.71 -11.02
C GLY A 545 -4.39 -2.28 -11.21
N PHE A 546 -4.26 -3.61 -11.16
CA PHE A 546 -2.97 -4.20 -11.50
C PHE A 546 -2.86 -4.38 -13.01
N PRO A 547 -1.68 -4.11 -13.60
CA PRO A 547 -1.44 -4.32 -15.01
C PRO A 547 -1.87 -5.73 -15.41
N ALA A 548 -2.48 -5.85 -16.60
CA ALA A 548 -2.62 -7.16 -17.20
C ALA A 548 -1.21 -7.70 -17.47
N GLN A 549 -0.86 -8.82 -16.84
CA GLN A 549 0.36 -9.52 -17.21
C GLN A 549 0.13 -10.14 -18.59
N LEU A 550 0.87 -9.62 -19.55
CA LEU A 550 1.06 -10.26 -20.84
C LEU A 550 1.77 -11.59 -20.61
N ALA A 551 1.01 -12.69 -20.58
CA ALA A 551 1.59 -14.01 -20.80
C ALA A 551 2.00 -14.10 -22.28
N ALA A 552 3.16 -13.52 -22.59
CA ALA A 552 3.84 -13.78 -23.84
C ALA A 552 5.12 -14.55 -23.48
N ASP A 553 5.22 -15.79 -23.97
CA ASP A 553 6.38 -16.69 -23.76
C ASP A 553 7.73 -16.10 -24.25
N ALA A 554 7.70 -14.92 -24.85
CA ALA A 554 8.85 -14.07 -25.18
C ALA A 554 8.37 -12.62 -25.42
N PRO A 555 9.24 -11.60 -25.26
CA PRO A 555 8.95 -10.26 -25.77
C PRO A 555 8.55 -10.35 -27.24
N PRO A 556 7.45 -9.72 -27.67
CA PRO A 556 6.95 -9.91 -29.02
C PRO A 556 7.98 -9.38 -30.02
N ARG A 557 8.33 -10.22 -31.00
CA ARG A 557 9.35 -9.88 -32.00
C ARG A 557 8.89 -8.68 -32.82
N ALA A 558 9.80 -7.76 -33.13
CA ALA A 558 9.53 -6.66 -34.06
C ALA A 558 8.88 -7.16 -35.36
N GLY A 559 7.73 -6.57 -35.74
CA GLY A 559 6.91 -7.01 -36.87
C GLY A 559 5.94 -8.17 -36.57
N ALA A 560 5.80 -8.60 -35.32
CA ALA A 560 4.74 -9.51 -34.91
C ALA A 560 3.37 -8.79 -34.88
N THR A 561 2.31 -9.57 -35.06
CA THR A 561 0.93 -9.13 -34.85
C THR A 561 0.48 -9.63 -33.48
N LEU A 562 0.17 -8.71 -32.57
CA LEU A 562 -0.50 -9.04 -31.33
C LEU A 562 -1.99 -9.15 -31.60
N THR A 563 -2.59 -10.30 -31.31
CA THR A 563 -4.04 -10.36 -31.14
C THR A 563 -4.35 -10.02 -29.69
N VAL A 564 -5.23 -9.06 -29.43
CA VAL A 564 -5.76 -8.75 -28.10
C VAL A 564 -7.21 -9.16 -28.09
N SER A 565 -7.58 -10.06 -27.20
CA SER A 565 -8.98 -10.47 -27.00
C SER A 565 -9.47 -9.97 -25.65
N LEU A 566 -10.52 -9.15 -25.65
CA LEU A 566 -11.26 -8.80 -24.44
C LEU A 566 -12.46 -9.75 -24.35
N THR A 567 -12.48 -10.57 -23.30
CA THR A 567 -13.48 -11.63 -23.11
C THR A 567 -14.62 -11.22 -22.19
N ASP A 568 -14.43 -10.14 -21.44
CA ASP A 568 -15.42 -9.55 -20.55
C ASP A 568 -15.96 -8.25 -21.16
N ASP A 569 -17.11 -7.79 -20.66
CA ASP A 569 -17.76 -6.55 -21.08
C ASP A 569 -17.34 -5.42 -20.12
N PRO A 570 -16.27 -4.67 -20.42
CA PRO A 570 -15.73 -3.68 -19.50
C PRO A 570 -16.48 -2.34 -19.53
N GLY A 571 -17.54 -2.21 -20.33
CA GLY A 571 -18.32 -0.98 -20.46
C GLY A 571 -18.72 -0.68 -21.90
N THR A 572 -19.29 0.50 -22.13
CA THR A 572 -19.82 0.90 -23.45
C THR A 572 -18.76 1.30 -24.46
N HIS A 573 -17.60 1.78 -24.00
CA HIS A 573 -16.44 2.06 -24.84
C HIS A 573 -15.17 1.64 -24.12
N ALA A 574 -14.20 1.10 -24.85
CA ALA A 574 -12.88 0.83 -24.32
C ALA A 574 -11.80 1.34 -25.28
N THR A 575 -10.69 1.81 -24.72
CA THR A 575 -9.52 2.32 -25.44
C THR A 575 -8.29 1.52 -25.06
N LEU A 576 -7.64 0.85 -26.03
CA LEU A 576 -6.38 0.16 -25.81
C LEU A 576 -5.20 1.12 -26.01
N VAL A 577 -4.33 1.25 -25.01
CA VAL A 577 -3.07 2.01 -25.10
C VAL A 577 -1.90 1.04 -24.99
N ALA A 578 -0.95 1.16 -25.92
CA ALA A 578 0.30 0.43 -25.87
C ALA A 578 1.46 1.43 -25.72
N ALA A 579 2.34 1.23 -24.74
CA ALA A 579 3.44 2.14 -24.44
C ALA A 579 4.75 1.39 -24.16
N ALA A 580 5.88 2.04 -24.51
CA ALA A 580 7.24 1.53 -24.26
C ALA A 580 7.69 1.74 -22.80
N HIS A 581 7.02 2.63 -22.08
CA HIS A 581 7.22 2.95 -20.66
C HIS A 581 5.84 3.09 -20.00
N ARG A 582 5.76 3.05 -18.65
CA ARG A 582 4.51 3.25 -17.89
C ARG A 582 3.80 4.51 -18.40
N ALA A 583 2.57 4.37 -18.90
CA ALA A 583 1.69 5.52 -19.04
C ALA A 583 1.11 5.83 -17.64
N SER A 584 1.57 6.91 -17.02
CA SER A 584 0.82 7.56 -15.93
C SER A 584 -0.19 8.48 -16.60
N LEU A 585 -1.44 8.06 -16.72
CA LEU A 585 -2.47 8.87 -17.36
C LEU A 585 -3.12 9.80 -16.33
N PRO A 586 -2.98 11.14 -16.45
CA PRO A 586 -4.02 12.03 -15.96
C PRO A 586 -5.21 11.93 -16.93
N LEU A 587 -6.37 11.52 -16.44
CA LEU A 587 -7.63 11.71 -17.16
C LEU A 587 -7.94 13.21 -17.14
N SER A 588 -7.49 13.95 -18.16
CA SER A 588 -8.02 15.28 -18.40
C SER A 588 -9.49 15.15 -18.85
N ASP A 589 -10.36 16.06 -18.43
CA ASP A 589 -11.80 16.16 -18.76
C ASP A 589 -12.16 16.21 -20.27
N VAL A 590 -11.20 16.01 -21.18
CA VAL A 590 -11.42 16.05 -22.62
C VAL A 590 -10.67 14.93 -23.34
N GLY A 591 -11.08 13.68 -23.11
CA GLY A 591 -11.12 12.62 -24.14
C GLY A 591 -9.86 12.29 -24.93
N ARG A 592 -8.64 12.60 -24.46
CA ARG A 592 -7.39 12.09 -25.05
C ARG A 592 -6.37 11.76 -23.96
N PRO A 593 -5.82 10.53 -23.93
CA PRO A 593 -4.65 10.23 -23.11
C PRO A 593 -3.44 11.05 -23.61
N THR A 594 -2.84 11.86 -22.73
CA THR A 594 -1.55 12.50 -22.99
C THR A 594 -0.43 11.52 -22.70
N LEU A 595 0.28 11.07 -23.73
CA LEU A 595 1.46 10.22 -23.57
C LEU A 595 2.68 11.07 -23.15
N ASP A 596 3.50 10.50 -22.27
CA ASP A 596 4.74 11.10 -21.74
C ASP A 596 5.70 11.53 -22.87
N PRO A 597 6.28 12.75 -22.87
CA PRO A 597 7.13 13.27 -23.95
C PRO A 597 8.48 12.55 -24.16
N TRP A 598 8.86 11.57 -23.34
CA TRP A 598 10.20 10.94 -23.39
C TRP A 598 10.35 9.79 -24.41
N GLY A 599 9.89 10.00 -25.64
CA GLY A 599 10.24 9.15 -26.79
C GLY A 599 9.32 7.94 -27.04
N ALA A 600 8.04 8.02 -26.62
CA ALA A 600 7.06 7.00 -26.95
C ALA A 600 6.87 6.84 -28.47
N GLN A 601 6.93 5.61 -28.98
CA GLN A 601 6.26 5.29 -30.24
C GLN A 601 4.75 5.26 -29.98
N GLU A 602 4.00 6.15 -30.61
CA GLU A 602 2.54 6.13 -30.55
C GLU A 602 2.04 4.84 -31.23
N PHE A 603 1.39 3.99 -30.46
CA PHE A 603 0.57 2.91 -31.01
C PHE A 603 -0.83 3.44 -31.33
N PRO A 604 -1.50 2.88 -32.35
CA PRO A 604 -2.84 3.33 -32.72
C PRO A 604 -3.83 3.07 -31.57
N ILE A 605 -4.57 4.12 -31.21
CA ILE A 605 -5.75 4.06 -30.33
C ILE A 605 -6.82 3.23 -31.06
N LEU A 606 -7.20 2.09 -30.48
CA LEU A 606 -8.31 1.27 -30.96
C LEU A 606 -9.57 1.65 -30.20
N SER A 607 -10.55 2.23 -30.91
CA SER A 607 -11.90 2.45 -30.39
C SER A 607 -12.72 1.17 -30.57
N LEU A 608 -13.23 0.62 -29.47
CA LEU A 608 -13.81 -0.74 -29.45
C LEU A 608 -15.32 -0.80 -29.77
N GLY A 609 -15.97 0.31 -30.18
CA GLY A 609 -17.39 0.33 -30.55
C GLY A 609 -18.34 0.06 -29.37
N GLU A 610 -19.62 -0.22 -29.64
CA GLU A 610 -20.67 -0.47 -28.61
C GLU A 610 -20.58 -1.87 -27.96
N SER A 611 -19.71 -2.77 -28.45
CA SER A 611 -19.46 -4.07 -27.84
C SER A 611 -17.97 -4.20 -27.51
N CYS A 612 -17.62 -4.07 -26.23
CA CYS A 612 -16.23 -4.12 -25.79
C CYS A 612 -15.64 -5.54 -25.72
N THR A 613 -16.36 -6.55 -26.23
CA THR A 613 -15.85 -7.89 -26.50
C THR A 613 -15.44 -8.02 -27.96
N GLY A 614 -14.25 -8.55 -28.22
CA GLY A 614 -13.71 -8.62 -29.59
C GLY A 614 -12.26 -9.08 -29.64
N SER A 615 -11.72 -9.16 -30.85
CA SER A 615 -10.30 -9.46 -31.07
C SER A 615 -9.70 -8.45 -32.04
N TRP A 616 -8.64 -7.78 -31.60
CA TRP A 616 -8.00 -6.71 -32.36
C TRP A 616 -6.56 -7.09 -32.67
N ARG A 617 -6.09 -6.66 -33.85
CA ARG A 617 -4.71 -6.87 -34.28
C ARG A 617 -3.94 -5.58 -34.11
N LEU A 618 -2.90 -5.62 -33.28
CA LEU A 618 -1.93 -4.54 -33.12
C LEU A 618 -0.64 -4.95 -33.84
N GLU A 619 -0.22 -4.18 -34.83
CA GLU A 619 1.09 -4.38 -35.46
C GLU A 619 2.17 -3.69 -34.63
N ILE A 620 3.20 -4.44 -34.24
CA ILE A 620 4.34 -3.87 -33.53
C ILE A 620 5.31 -3.25 -34.53
N PRO A 621 5.67 -1.96 -34.38
CA PRO A 621 6.65 -1.30 -35.22
C PRO A 621 7.96 -2.12 -35.31
N ARG A 622 8.54 -2.19 -36.50
CA ARG A 622 9.75 -3.01 -36.76
C ARG A 622 10.98 -2.53 -35.99
N ASP A 623 10.97 -1.29 -35.55
CA ASP A 623 12.00 -0.60 -34.79
C ASP A 623 11.75 -0.61 -33.27
N TYR A 624 10.63 -1.17 -32.80
CA TYR A 624 10.32 -1.29 -31.37
C TYR A 624 11.36 -2.16 -30.62
N ARG A 625 11.79 -1.69 -29.45
CA ARG A 625 12.72 -2.37 -28.52
C ARG A 625 12.26 -2.07 -27.09
N GLY A 626 11.71 -3.05 -26.38
CA GLY A 626 11.33 -2.87 -24.97
C GLY A 626 10.20 -3.79 -24.49
N PRO A 627 9.83 -3.70 -23.21
CA PRO A 627 8.61 -4.31 -22.65
C PRO A 627 7.36 -3.53 -23.09
N LEU A 628 6.33 -4.25 -23.56
CA LEU A 628 5.08 -3.65 -24.03
C LEU A 628 4.08 -3.62 -22.87
N HIS A 629 3.56 -2.45 -22.51
CA HIS A 629 2.49 -2.33 -21.53
C HIS A 629 1.18 -2.07 -22.26
N LEU A 630 0.14 -2.88 -21.97
CA LEU A 630 -1.21 -2.72 -22.52
C LEU A 630 -2.18 -2.37 -21.40
N GLN A 631 -2.93 -1.28 -21.58
CA GLN A 631 -4.04 -0.88 -20.71
C GLN A 631 -5.29 -0.72 -21.57
N ALA A 632 -6.45 -1.17 -21.06
CA ALA A 632 -7.74 -0.78 -21.61
C ALA A 632 -8.40 0.20 -20.65
N LEU A 633 -9.03 1.23 -21.21
CA LEU A 633 -9.62 2.33 -20.47
C LEU A 633 -11.09 2.40 -20.86
N CYS A 634 -12.01 2.31 -19.89
CA CYS A 634 -13.40 1.97 -20.20
C CYS A 634 -14.35 3.10 -19.79
N GLU A 635 -15.31 3.45 -20.65
CA GLU A 635 -16.32 4.47 -20.36
C GLU A 635 -17.66 3.79 -20.08
N ASN A 636 -18.19 4.04 -18.87
CA ASN A 636 -19.54 3.68 -18.47
C ASN A 636 -20.40 4.95 -18.48
N GLY A 637 -21.71 4.84 -18.72
CA GLY A 637 -22.61 5.99 -18.93
C GLY A 637 -22.66 7.07 -17.83
N ASP A 638 -21.96 6.86 -16.70
CA ASP A 638 -21.84 7.79 -15.56
C ASP A 638 -20.42 8.37 -15.39
N GLY A 639 -19.44 8.02 -16.24
CA GLY A 639 -18.05 8.51 -16.17
C GLY A 639 -17.01 7.58 -16.84
N VAL A 640 -15.77 8.05 -16.93
CA VAL A 640 -14.63 7.22 -17.38
C VAL A 640 -14.11 6.41 -16.19
N GLU A 641 -14.24 5.09 -16.23
CA GLU A 641 -13.82 4.19 -15.15
C GLU A 641 -12.61 3.36 -15.63
N LEU A 642 -11.50 3.38 -14.88
CA LEU A 642 -10.37 2.51 -15.15
C LEU A 642 -10.72 1.07 -14.77
N THR A 643 -11.38 0.35 -15.67
CA THR A 643 -11.61 -1.08 -15.47
C THR A 643 -10.35 -1.87 -15.82
N PRO A 644 -9.76 -2.65 -14.90
CA PRO A 644 -8.60 -3.46 -15.21
C PRO A 644 -8.93 -4.45 -16.34
N VAL A 645 -8.01 -4.60 -17.29
CA VAL A 645 -8.11 -5.59 -18.36
C VAL A 645 -8.14 -6.98 -17.74
N LEU A 646 -9.32 -7.60 -17.74
CA LEU A 646 -9.59 -8.87 -17.05
C LEU A 646 -8.90 -10.07 -17.69
N SER A 647 -8.62 -10.01 -18.99
CA SER A 647 -7.70 -10.96 -19.64
C SER A 647 -7.13 -10.39 -20.92
N LEU A 648 -5.87 -10.72 -21.21
CA LEU A 648 -5.22 -10.41 -22.47
C LEU A 648 -4.52 -11.67 -22.98
N ARG A 649 -5.03 -12.26 -24.07
CA ARG A 649 -4.39 -13.40 -24.74
C ARG A 649 -3.63 -12.93 -25.97
N VAL A 650 -2.31 -13.09 -25.95
CA VAL A 650 -1.44 -12.96 -27.12
C VAL A 650 -1.43 -14.28 -27.87
N ARG A 651 -1.56 -14.23 -29.20
CA ARG A 651 -1.30 -15.36 -30.10
C ARG A 651 -0.25 -14.97 -31.12
#